data_AF-A0A934EW37-F1
#
_entry.id   AF-A0A934EW37-F1
#
_cell.length_a   1.000
_cell.length_b   1.000
_cell.length_c   1.000
_cell.angle_alpha   90.00
_cell.angle_beta   90.00
_cell.angle_gamma   90.00
#
_symmetry.space_group_name_H-M   'P 1'
#
loop_
_entity.id
_entity.type
_entity.pdbx_description
1 polymer ?
#
loop_
_entity_poly.entity_id
_entity_poly.type
_entity_poly.pdbx_seq_one_letter_code
_entity_poly.pdbx_strand_id
1 'polypeptide(L)'
;MSLIRWQMILGLGAALALLPAARAQQFTPHIGYVYPAGGKQGSSFELTLGGQYLDGVTNAFVTGSGISATVISYVKPITIQQFNDLRERLTELMKKKMAGSRPMFGRFGKRGSDSSTKSSWTSEDDKELDDIRKKIANFVRKPANPAIVETVTVKVSVSADAEPGERELRLRTTLGLTNPLLFCVSQLPEFTKKPAKLDDNVKSFEELKALRNKPEQTAVGPYESSITLPAIVNGQIMAGGVDRYRFRAAKGQRLVAAAAARELIPYISDAVPGWFQATLALYDASGQQVDYADHFRFHPDPVLLYEVPADGEYTLEIHDSIYRGREDFVYRITLGELPFMTGIFPLGGKAGTQTTVALKGWNLPATSLTLDAKDDGVRQISVRKDGQPSNLVPFAVDTLPESLEQEPNNSQDAAHRVTLPIIVNGRVAQPGDRDVFSFTGNAGDEIVAEVHARRLDSPLDSLLKLTDITGKQLALNDDHEDKASGLNTHHADSYLRVKLPASGTYFVHLGDTQRKGGAELAYRLRIGAPQADFALRIAPSSISVRPGATVPVTAYALRRDGFSGEISLSLKDAPSDFTLSGARVPPGQDKVRFTITAPSSSSDAPVALRIEGRAIIQGREIRRLAVPAEDMMQAFAYRHLVPAKELQVASAGLPPMMGRFAGKAPTSSPRILSSMPVRIPVGGTASVRVGMPTTTFFGSLELELNEAPSGIVIEKTSAAGMGTEIVLRADAKAKPGQQGNLIVSVSVNPKGQFAGKGKGMAMLRRNVATLPAISFEIVGK
;
A
#
# COMPACT_ATOMS: atom_id res chain seq x y z
N MET A 1 16.04 -48.22 -5.59
CA MET A 1 17.41 -47.66 -5.66
C MET A 1 17.62 -47.08 -7.05
N SER A 2 18.22 -45.89 -7.13
CA SER A 2 18.81 -45.28 -8.34
C SER A 2 17.87 -44.85 -9.48
N LEU A 3 17.30 -43.63 -9.40
CA LEU A 3 17.06 -42.74 -10.56
C LEU A 3 16.49 -41.34 -10.21
N ILE A 4 16.16 -41.04 -8.94
CA ILE A 4 15.51 -39.76 -8.55
C ILE A 4 16.51 -38.67 -8.06
N ARG A 5 17.84 -38.94 -8.06
CA ARG A 5 18.83 -38.02 -7.44
C ARG A 5 19.58 -37.07 -8.39
N TRP A 6 19.21 -36.97 -9.67
CA TRP A 6 19.94 -36.12 -10.64
C TRP A 6 19.19 -34.92 -11.22
N GLN A 7 17.91 -34.70 -10.86
CA GLN A 7 17.17 -33.49 -11.29
C GLN A 7 17.17 -32.35 -10.26
N MET A 8 17.69 -32.56 -9.04
CA MET A 8 17.77 -31.51 -8.01
C MET A 8 19.00 -30.59 -8.11
N ILE A 9 19.95 -30.86 -9.01
CA ILE A 9 21.18 -30.05 -9.15
C ILE A 9 21.10 -29.04 -10.31
N LEU A 10 20.12 -29.14 -11.21
CA LEU A 10 19.85 -28.13 -12.24
C LEU A 10 18.83 -27.05 -11.81
N GLY A 11 18.15 -27.23 -10.67
CA GLY A 11 17.21 -26.25 -10.10
C GLY A 11 17.85 -25.14 -9.27
N LEU A 12 19.10 -25.29 -8.82
CA LEU A 12 19.81 -24.25 -8.05
C LEU A 12 20.58 -23.24 -8.92
N GLY A 13 20.82 -23.55 -10.20
CA GLY A 13 21.50 -22.66 -11.15
C GLY A 13 20.62 -21.57 -11.76
N ALA A 14 19.28 -21.74 -11.72
CA ALA A 14 18.32 -20.82 -12.33
C ALA A 14 17.69 -19.82 -11.34
N ALA A 15 17.87 -20.00 -10.03
CA ALA A 15 17.35 -19.09 -9.00
C ALA A 15 18.25 -17.86 -8.75
N LEU A 16 19.44 -17.79 -9.36
CA LEU A 16 20.39 -16.68 -9.21
C LEU A 16 20.33 -15.61 -10.30
N ALA A 17 19.39 -15.72 -11.26
CA ALA A 17 19.24 -14.80 -12.39
C ALA A 17 18.10 -13.76 -12.23
N LEU A 18 17.42 -13.70 -11.08
CA LEU A 18 16.35 -12.71 -10.80
C LEU A 18 16.83 -11.44 -10.05
N LEU A 19 18.15 -11.23 -9.93
CA LEU A 19 18.74 -10.17 -9.10
C LEU A 19 19.05 -8.78 -9.73
N PRO A 20 18.51 -8.34 -10.89
CA PRO A 20 18.67 -6.92 -11.28
C PRO A 20 17.66 -5.97 -10.61
N ALA A 21 16.42 -6.41 -10.37
CA ALA A 21 15.35 -5.54 -9.82
C ALA A 21 15.62 -5.13 -8.36
N ALA A 22 16.26 -6.01 -7.58
CA ALA A 22 16.60 -5.74 -6.18
C ALA A 22 17.69 -4.66 -5.98
N ARG A 23 18.36 -4.18 -7.04
CA ARG A 23 19.43 -3.17 -6.94
C ARG A 23 18.99 -1.74 -7.18
N ALA A 24 17.77 -1.50 -7.70
CA ALA A 24 17.28 -0.15 -7.97
C ALA A 24 16.58 0.51 -6.77
N GLN A 25 16.26 -0.25 -5.73
CA GLN A 25 15.42 0.16 -4.59
C GLN A 25 16.23 0.23 -3.28
N GLN A 26 17.49 0.64 -3.33
CA GLN A 26 18.35 0.41 -2.16
C GLN A 26 18.08 1.33 -0.96
N PHE A 27 17.37 2.46 -1.08
CA PHE A 27 17.16 3.40 0.04
C PHE A 27 15.90 4.28 -0.10
N THR A 28 14.73 3.71 -0.36
CA THR A 28 13.47 4.49 -0.35
C THR A 28 12.89 4.51 1.07
N PRO A 29 12.62 5.68 1.67
CA PRO A 29 11.99 5.77 2.99
C PRO A 29 10.63 5.06 2.98
N HIS A 30 10.36 4.26 4.00
CA HIS A 30 9.14 3.45 4.08
C HIS A 30 8.65 3.35 5.52
N ILE A 31 7.35 3.47 5.74
CA ILE A 31 6.68 3.20 7.01
C ILE A 31 5.83 1.94 6.87
N GLY A 32 5.96 1.03 7.83
CA GLY A 32 5.20 -0.23 7.89
C GLY A 32 3.99 -0.17 8.81
N TYR A 33 3.95 0.74 9.79
CA TYR A 33 2.78 0.96 10.64
C TYR A 33 2.69 2.38 11.21
N VAL A 34 1.48 2.75 11.64
CA VAL A 34 1.17 3.96 12.44
C VAL A 34 0.38 3.51 13.68
N TYR A 35 0.81 3.93 14.87
CA TYR A 35 0.16 3.55 16.11
C TYR A 35 0.04 4.69 17.13
N PRO A 36 -1.14 4.99 17.70
CA PRO A 36 -2.45 4.50 17.27
C PRO A 36 -2.74 4.86 15.81
N ALA A 37 -3.56 4.06 15.13
CA ALA A 37 -3.91 4.29 13.72
C ALA A 37 -4.93 5.43 13.50
N GLY A 38 -5.12 6.31 14.48
CA GLY A 38 -6.11 7.38 14.40
C GLY A 38 -6.32 8.12 15.72
N GLY A 39 -7.25 9.07 15.72
CA GLY A 39 -7.64 9.84 16.90
C GLY A 39 -8.95 10.58 16.77
N LYS A 40 -9.46 11.08 17.91
CA LYS A 40 -10.72 11.81 18.00
C LYS A 40 -10.56 13.25 17.56
N GLN A 41 -11.59 13.81 16.91
CA GLN A 41 -11.74 15.26 16.73
C GLN A 41 -11.51 16.04 18.05
N GLY A 42 -10.84 17.18 17.94
CA GLY A 42 -10.55 18.06 19.08
C GLY A 42 -9.51 17.53 20.07
N SER A 43 -8.73 16.50 19.70
CA SER A 43 -7.72 15.90 20.57
C SER A 43 -6.29 16.16 20.10
N SER A 44 -5.33 16.00 21.00
CA SER A 44 -3.90 15.98 20.68
C SER A 44 -3.22 14.83 21.40
N PHE A 45 -2.42 14.06 20.67
CA PHE A 45 -1.81 12.84 21.16
C PHE A 45 -0.55 12.51 20.34
N GLU A 46 0.19 11.49 20.77
CA GLU A 46 1.40 11.04 20.08
C GLU A 46 1.15 9.75 19.30
N LEU A 47 1.79 9.67 18.15
CA LEU A 47 1.87 8.52 17.26
C LEU A 47 3.28 7.98 17.25
N THR A 48 3.43 6.66 17.21
CA THR A 48 4.66 5.97 16.84
C THR A 48 4.51 5.37 15.45
N LEU A 49 5.45 5.70 14.56
CA LEU A 49 5.56 5.14 13.23
C LEU A 49 6.80 4.28 13.16
N GLY A 50 6.67 3.02 12.74
CA GLY A 50 7.81 2.14 12.51
C GLY A 50 8.08 1.95 11.02
N GLY A 51 9.36 1.94 10.65
CA GLY A 51 9.77 1.84 9.26
C GLY A 51 11.27 1.60 9.07
N GLN A 52 11.74 1.96 7.88
CA GLN A 52 13.15 1.88 7.49
C GLN A 52 13.53 3.07 6.60
N TYR A 53 14.81 3.46 6.68
CA TYR A 53 15.37 4.60 5.94
C TYR A 53 14.70 5.95 6.30
N LEU A 54 14.35 6.11 7.58
CA LEU A 54 13.70 7.29 8.15
C LEU A 54 14.69 8.37 8.62
N ASP A 55 15.99 8.19 8.33
CA ASP A 55 17.04 9.14 8.70
C ASP A 55 16.76 10.57 8.20
N GLY A 56 16.88 11.52 9.14
CA GLY A 56 16.67 12.93 8.88
C GLY A 56 15.21 13.24 8.56
N VAL A 57 14.27 12.54 9.20
CA VAL A 57 12.86 12.90 9.20
C VAL A 57 12.68 14.34 9.70
N THR A 58 11.87 15.13 8.99
CA THR A 58 11.64 16.55 9.30
C THR A 58 10.17 16.91 9.49
N ASN A 59 9.26 16.25 8.76
CA ASN A 59 7.84 16.58 8.77
C ASN A 59 6.97 15.34 8.61
N ALA A 60 5.73 15.47 9.10
CA ALA A 60 4.66 14.53 8.86
C ALA A 60 3.51 15.26 8.13
N PHE A 61 2.92 14.60 7.13
CA PHE A 61 1.83 15.13 6.33
C PHE A 61 0.63 14.20 6.45
N VAL A 62 -0.54 14.76 6.73
CA VAL A 62 -1.81 14.02 6.79
C VAL A 62 -2.76 14.64 5.78
N THR A 63 -3.42 13.83 4.95
CA THR A 63 -4.38 14.31 3.95
C THR A 63 -5.61 14.93 4.62
N GLY A 64 -6.28 15.84 3.91
CA GLY A 64 -7.47 16.53 4.41
C GLY A 64 -7.16 17.72 5.34
N SER A 65 -8.16 18.54 5.59
CA SER A 65 -8.04 19.71 6.48
C SER A 65 -8.20 19.32 7.96
N GLY A 66 -7.80 20.22 8.86
CA GLY A 66 -8.05 20.10 10.29
C GLY A 66 -7.07 19.22 11.06
N ILE A 67 -5.96 18.80 10.46
CA ILE A 67 -4.94 17.97 11.13
C ILE A 67 -3.57 18.64 11.01
N SER A 68 -2.87 18.76 12.14
CA SER A 68 -1.46 19.13 12.17
C SER A 68 -0.64 18.03 12.81
N ALA A 69 0.57 17.82 12.28
CA ALA A 69 1.45 16.73 12.70
C ALA A 69 2.90 17.25 12.78
N THR A 70 3.52 17.07 13.95
CA THR A 70 4.87 17.54 14.25
C THR A 70 5.74 16.39 14.72
N VAL A 71 6.89 16.22 14.08
CA VAL A 71 7.87 15.20 14.47
C VAL A 71 8.51 15.59 15.80
N ILE A 72 8.48 14.67 16.77
CA ILE A 72 9.01 14.87 18.13
C ILE A 72 10.37 14.21 18.28
N SER A 73 10.48 12.93 17.88
CA SER A 73 11.71 12.17 18.02
C SER A 73 11.85 11.12 16.92
N TYR A 74 13.09 10.70 16.72
CA TYR A 74 13.47 9.64 15.79
C TYR A 74 14.48 8.74 16.47
N VAL A 75 14.26 7.43 16.40
CA VAL A 75 15.13 6.42 17.00
C VAL A 75 15.58 5.45 15.91
N LYS A 76 16.90 5.42 15.70
CA LYS A 76 17.58 4.41 14.89
C LYS A 76 18.32 3.42 15.79
N PRO A 77 18.09 2.10 15.67
CA PRO A 77 18.87 1.11 16.39
C PRO A 77 20.36 1.22 16.08
N ILE A 78 21.19 1.09 17.11
CA ILE A 78 22.65 1.19 16.96
C ILE A 78 23.22 -0.05 16.25
N THR A 79 24.31 0.15 15.49
CA THR A 79 25.04 -0.92 14.80
C THR A 79 25.92 -1.73 15.76
N ILE A 80 26.40 -2.90 15.32
CA ILE A 80 27.38 -3.72 16.08
C ILE A 80 28.64 -2.91 16.43
N GLN A 81 29.11 -2.09 15.48
CA GLN A 81 30.28 -1.24 15.69
C GLN A 81 30.01 -0.19 16.78
N GLN A 82 28.93 0.58 16.64
CA GLN A 82 28.53 1.57 17.64
C GLN A 82 28.30 0.95 19.02
N PHE A 83 27.75 -0.27 19.06
CA PHE A 83 27.60 -1.01 20.31
C PHE A 83 28.96 -1.32 20.98
N ASN A 84 29.95 -1.75 20.20
CA ASN A 84 31.30 -1.99 20.72
C ASN A 84 31.96 -0.70 21.20
N ASP A 85 31.86 0.38 20.43
CA ASP A 85 32.39 1.69 20.79
C ASP A 85 31.76 2.21 22.10
N LEU A 86 30.44 2.05 22.25
CA LEU A 86 29.71 2.39 23.47
C LEU A 86 30.14 1.53 24.67
N ARG A 87 30.45 0.24 24.47
CA ARG A 87 30.97 -0.64 25.54
C ARG A 87 32.35 -0.22 26.01
N GLU A 88 33.22 0.18 25.09
CA GLU A 88 34.54 0.73 25.43
C GLU A 88 34.38 2.02 26.23
N ARG A 89 33.53 2.94 25.75
CA ARG A 89 33.25 4.20 26.45
C ARG A 89 32.62 4.00 27.83
N LEU A 90 31.71 3.04 27.98
CA LEU A 90 31.16 2.67 29.29
C LEU A 90 32.26 2.21 30.25
N THR A 91 33.23 1.44 29.75
CA THR A 91 34.37 0.96 30.54
C THR A 91 35.27 2.11 30.97
N GLU A 92 35.52 3.10 30.09
CA GLU A 92 36.27 4.31 30.42
C GLU A 92 35.56 5.14 31.51
N LEU A 93 34.26 5.39 31.37
CA LEU A 93 33.46 6.11 32.36
C LEU A 93 33.43 5.37 33.70
N MET A 94 33.30 4.04 33.70
CA MET A 94 33.38 3.26 34.94
C MET A 94 34.75 3.36 35.63
N LYS A 95 35.86 3.36 34.86
CA LYS A 95 37.21 3.59 35.40
C LYS A 95 37.35 4.99 35.98
N LYS A 96 36.83 6.01 35.29
CA LYS A 96 36.79 7.41 35.76
C LYS A 96 36.01 7.53 37.08
N LYS A 97 34.84 6.88 37.18
CA LYS A 97 34.01 6.84 38.39
C LYS A 97 34.74 6.17 39.55
N MET A 98 35.36 5.01 39.33
CA MET A 98 36.12 4.29 40.37
C MET A 98 37.36 5.05 40.84
N ALA A 99 38.06 5.76 39.96
CA ALA A 99 39.21 6.57 40.33
C ALA A 99 38.82 7.76 41.25
N GLY A 100 37.60 8.28 41.10
CA GLY A 100 37.05 9.33 41.97
C GLY A 100 36.48 8.83 43.31
N SER A 101 36.26 7.51 43.48
CA SER A 101 35.61 6.93 44.68
C SER A 101 36.57 6.22 45.65
N ARG A 102 37.89 6.19 45.42
CA ARG A 102 38.85 5.59 46.35
C ARG A 102 39.06 6.49 47.59
N PRO A 103 38.73 6.07 48.82
CA PRO A 103 39.14 6.78 50.03
C PRO A 103 40.65 6.56 50.24
N MET A 104 41.40 7.63 50.47
CA MET A 104 42.82 7.55 50.83
C MET A 104 42.95 7.09 52.29
N PHE A 105 42.83 5.78 52.57
CA PHE A 105 43.32 5.23 53.85
C PHE A 105 44.85 5.09 53.78
N GLY A 106 45.52 6.23 53.88
CA GLY A 106 46.96 6.34 54.10
C GLY A 106 47.26 6.26 55.61
N ARG A 107 47.96 5.20 55.98
CA ARG A 107 48.67 4.99 57.26
C ARG A 107 49.36 6.29 57.72
N PHE A 108 49.12 6.69 58.97
CA PHE A 108 49.72 7.85 59.61
C PHE A 108 51.23 7.98 59.33
N GLY A 109 51.62 9.12 58.77
CA GLY A 109 53.00 9.50 58.52
C GLY A 109 53.13 10.86 57.82
N LYS A 110 52.85 11.93 58.56
CA LYS A 110 53.08 13.37 58.28
C LYS A 110 52.14 14.10 57.30
N ARG A 111 51.61 15.19 57.88
CA ARG A 111 50.68 16.20 57.37
C ARG A 111 51.46 17.16 56.46
N GLY A 112 51.20 17.10 55.16
CA GLY A 112 51.60 18.09 54.16
C GLY A 112 50.34 18.65 53.51
N SER A 113 50.27 19.97 53.40
CA SER A 113 49.17 20.74 52.83
C SER A 113 48.96 20.47 51.34
N ASP A 114 47.73 20.79 50.89
CA ASP A 114 47.25 20.84 49.50
C ASP A 114 47.02 19.53 48.76
N SER A 115 45.76 19.09 48.80
CA SER A 115 45.13 18.31 47.73
C SER A 115 43.61 18.30 47.95
N SER A 116 42.93 19.38 47.57
CA SER A 116 41.51 19.28 47.20
C SER A 116 41.44 18.64 45.80
N THR A 117 41.65 17.34 45.74
CA THR A 117 41.36 16.57 44.53
C THR A 117 39.84 16.55 44.34
N LYS A 118 39.33 17.60 43.69
CA LYS A 118 37.96 17.65 43.17
C LYS A 118 37.74 16.36 42.38
N SER A 119 36.73 15.59 42.81
CA SER A 119 36.20 14.46 42.06
C SER A 119 36.16 14.79 40.56
N SER A 120 36.86 14.00 39.73
CA SER A 120 36.87 14.18 38.26
C SER A 120 35.53 13.88 37.59
N TRP A 121 34.58 13.36 38.37
CA TRP A 121 33.23 12.95 37.95
C TRP A 121 32.26 14.14 37.98
N THR A 122 31.57 14.39 36.87
CA THR A 122 30.59 15.49 36.73
C THR A 122 29.17 14.99 36.50
N SER A 123 28.19 15.89 36.55
CA SER A 123 26.78 15.56 36.25
C SER A 123 26.55 15.17 34.79
N GLU A 124 27.39 15.68 33.89
CA GLU A 124 27.42 15.31 32.48
C GLU A 124 27.92 13.87 32.29
N ASP A 125 28.90 13.43 33.09
CA ASP A 125 29.37 12.04 33.08
C ASP A 125 28.26 11.08 33.54
N ASP A 126 27.44 11.44 34.53
CA ASP A 126 26.28 10.62 34.93
C ASP A 126 25.22 10.53 33.82
N LYS A 127 24.94 11.65 33.13
CA LYS A 127 24.02 11.65 31.97
C LYS A 127 24.55 10.81 30.80
N GLU A 128 25.85 10.93 30.49
CA GLU A 128 26.50 10.15 29.44
C GLU A 128 26.49 8.65 29.81
N LEU A 129 26.81 8.31 31.06
CA LEU A 129 26.79 6.93 31.56
C LEU A 129 25.39 6.31 31.40
N ASP A 130 24.34 7.02 31.78
CA ASP A 130 22.97 6.53 31.69
C ASP A 130 22.47 6.41 30.24
N ASP A 131 22.82 7.35 29.37
CA ASP A 131 22.51 7.28 27.93
C ASP A 131 23.19 6.09 27.26
N ILE A 132 24.49 5.91 27.49
CA ILE A 132 25.27 4.78 26.96
C ILE A 132 24.68 3.45 27.45
N ARG A 133 24.33 3.37 28.74
CA ARG A 133 23.69 2.20 29.34
C ARG A 133 22.35 1.87 28.68
N LYS A 134 21.48 2.86 28.45
CA LYS A 134 20.20 2.67 27.76
C LYS A 134 20.40 2.19 26.32
N LYS A 135 21.32 2.79 25.57
CA LYS A 135 21.64 2.39 24.18
C LYS A 135 22.19 0.98 24.08
N ILE A 136 23.11 0.60 24.98
CA ILE A 136 23.65 -0.78 25.07
C ILE A 136 22.55 -1.78 25.43
N ALA A 137 21.64 -1.41 26.33
CA ALA A 137 20.57 -2.28 26.78
C ALA A 137 19.52 -2.53 25.68
N ASN A 138 19.21 -1.51 24.86
CA ASN A 138 18.28 -1.62 23.73
C ASN A 138 18.90 -2.20 22.45
N PHE A 139 20.19 -2.57 22.47
CA PHE A 139 20.86 -3.14 21.31
C PHE A 139 20.36 -4.56 20.99
N VAL A 140 19.92 -4.74 19.74
CA VAL A 140 19.57 -6.04 19.19
C VAL A 140 20.50 -6.35 18.03
N ARG A 141 21.35 -7.37 18.17
CA ARG A 141 22.36 -7.75 17.16
C ARG A 141 21.74 -8.09 15.79
N LYS A 142 20.56 -8.70 15.79
CA LYS A 142 19.76 -9.03 14.61
C LYS A 142 18.30 -8.75 14.94
N PRO A 143 17.77 -7.57 14.60
CA PRO A 143 16.35 -7.28 14.77
C PRO A 143 15.51 -8.34 14.05
N ALA A 144 14.40 -8.75 14.66
CA ALA A 144 13.49 -9.72 14.04
C ALA A 144 12.94 -9.20 12.70
N ASN A 145 12.66 -7.90 12.62
CA ASN A 145 12.03 -7.26 11.47
C ASN A 145 12.76 -5.96 11.11
N PRO A 146 13.76 -6.01 10.22
CA PRO A 146 14.53 -4.82 9.83
C PRO A 146 13.69 -3.72 9.17
N ALA A 147 12.57 -4.08 8.53
CA ALA A 147 11.73 -3.15 7.77
C ALA A 147 10.95 -2.13 8.62
N ILE A 148 10.84 -2.36 9.93
CA ILE A 148 10.06 -1.54 10.87
C ILE A 148 10.84 -1.17 12.14
N VAL A 149 12.17 -1.31 12.09
CA VAL A 149 13.03 -1.21 13.27
C VAL A 149 13.37 0.22 13.66
N GLU A 150 13.29 1.15 12.71
CA GLU A 150 13.43 2.59 12.96
C GLU A 150 12.06 3.14 13.37
N THR A 151 12.02 3.98 14.41
CA THR A 151 10.76 4.58 14.87
C THR A 151 10.80 6.09 14.89
N VAL A 152 9.66 6.71 14.58
CA VAL A 152 9.44 8.15 14.65
C VAL A 152 8.24 8.42 15.54
N THR A 153 8.40 9.30 16.53
CA THR A 153 7.29 9.80 17.33
C THR A 153 6.79 11.11 16.72
N VAL A 154 5.49 11.21 16.46
CA VAL A 154 4.83 12.38 15.88
C VAL A 154 3.72 12.82 16.83
N LYS A 155 3.71 14.08 17.23
CA LYS A 155 2.57 14.69 17.91
C LYS A 155 1.56 15.14 16.88
N VAL A 156 0.32 14.68 17.01
CA VAL A 156 -0.80 15.05 16.13
C VAL A 156 -1.82 15.84 16.92
N SER A 157 -2.35 16.88 16.28
CA SER A 157 -3.51 17.63 16.77
C SER A 157 -4.61 17.57 15.72
N VAL A 158 -5.79 17.09 16.11
CA VAL A 158 -6.98 16.99 15.27
C VAL A 158 -7.96 18.07 15.71
N SER A 159 -8.36 18.96 14.80
CA SER A 159 -9.32 20.02 15.09
C SER A 159 -10.71 19.46 15.34
N ALA A 160 -11.58 20.24 15.98
CA ALA A 160 -12.95 19.83 16.25
C ALA A 160 -13.81 19.71 14.99
N ASP A 161 -13.45 20.44 13.92
CA ASP A 161 -14.10 20.50 12.62
C ASP A 161 -13.47 19.59 11.57
N ALA A 162 -12.41 18.84 11.90
CA ALA A 162 -11.77 17.91 10.97
C ALA A 162 -12.73 16.79 10.58
N GLU A 163 -13.10 16.66 9.29
CA GLU A 163 -14.07 15.64 8.85
C GLU A 163 -13.73 14.22 9.35
N PRO A 164 -14.68 13.41 9.85
CA PRO A 164 -14.40 12.03 10.23
C PRO A 164 -13.93 11.17 9.05
N GLY A 165 -13.35 10.01 9.35
CA GLY A 165 -12.99 8.99 8.38
C GLY A 165 -11.49 8.92 8.07
N GLU A 166 -11.18 8.10 7.07
CA GLU A 166 -9.82 7.74 6.67
C GLU A 166 -9.01 8.90 6.08
N ARG A 167 -7.73 8.98 6.45
CA ARG A 167 -6.68 9.86 5.92
C ARG A 167 -5.44 9.05 5.58
N GLU A 168 -4.55 9.63 4.80
CA GLU A 168 -3.21 9.08 4.59
C GLU A 168 -2.18 9.92 5.32
N LEU A 169 -1.25 9.26 6.00
CA LEU A 169 -0.09 9.87 6.64
C LEU A 169 1.19 9.50 5.87
N ARG A 170 2.03 10.50 5.60
CA ARG A 170 3.38 10.35 5.04
C ARG A 170 4.42 11.07 5.90
N LEU A 171 5.63 10.53 5.99
CA LEU A 171 6.78 11.23 6.57
C LEU A 171 7.69 11.75 5.46
N ARG A 172 8.30 12.91 5.68
CA ARG A 172 9.42 13.39 4.87
C ARG A 172 10.72 13.15 5.60
N THR A 173 11.69 12.58 4.87
CA THR A 173 13.06 12.32 5.29
C THR A 173 14.04 12.99 4.34
N THR A 174 15.34 12.90 4.63
CA THR A 174 16.40 13.38 3.72
C THR A 174 16.39 12.65 2.38
N LEU A 175 15.90 11.42 2.35
CA LEU A 175 15.82 10.57 1.15
C LEU A 175 14.52 10.76 0.36
N GLY A 176 13.51 11.42 0.93
CA GLY A 176 12.24 11.70 0.27
C GLY A 176 11.01 11.46 1.15
N LEU A 177 9.86 11.25 0.50
CA LEU A 177 8.60 10.87 1.15
C LEU A 177 8.48 9.36 1.32
N THR A 178 7.92 8.94 2.45
CA THR A 178 7.47 7.56 2.65
C THR A 178 6.23 7.25 1.82
N ASN A 179 5.92 5.96 1.67
CA ASN A 179 4.58 5.50 1.29
C ASN A 179 3.50 6.09 2.23
N PRO A 180 2.24 6.19 1.77
CA PRO A 180 1.10 6.47 2.65
C PRO A 180 0.79 5.27 3.56
N LEU A 181 0.32 5.56 4.76
CA LEU A 181 -0.44 4.62 5.61
C LEU A 181 -1.72 5.27 6.14
N LEU A 182 -2.71 4.44 6.46
CA LEU A 182 -4.01 4.90 6.93
C LEU A 182 -3.91 5.56 8.32
N PHE A 183 -4.64 6.67 8.49
CA PHE A 183 -4.86 7.37 9.75
C PHE A 183 -6.33 7.76 9.84
N CYS A 184 -7.04 7.34 10.89
CA CYS A 184 -8.49 7.53 10.99
C CYS A 184 -8.85 8.69 11.94
N VAL A 185 -9.71 9.61 11.49
CA VAL A 185 -10.35 10.60 12.37
C VAL A 185 -11.69 10.07 12.86
N SER A 186 -11.92 10.04 14.17
CA SER A 186 -13.17 9.60 14.76
C SER A 186 -13.86 10.68 15.60
N GLN A 187 -15.09 10.38 16.03
CA GLN A 187 -15.89 11.24 16.92
C GLN A 187 -16.15 10.60 18.29
N LEU A 188 -15.84 9.31 18.45
CA LEU A 188 -16.11 8.56 19.68
C LEU A 188 -14.94 8.71 20.68
N PRO A 189 -15.18 8.48 21.98
CA PRO A 189 -14.10 8.31 22.96
C PRO A 189 -13.09 7.24 22.52
N GLU A 190 -11.79 7.52 22.63
CA GLU A 190 -10.74 6.57 22.26
C GLU A 190 -10.05 5.97 23.50
N PHE A 191 -9.88 4.66 23.48
CA PHE A 191 -9.15 3.88 24.47
C PHE A 191 -7.96 3.24 23.78
N THR A 192 -6.75 3.69 24.10
CA THR A 192 -5.53 3.28 23.43
C THR A 192 -4.64 2.50 24.38
N LYS A 193 -4.32 1.25 24.03
CA LYS A 193 -3.30 0.45 24.72
C LYS A 193 -1.96 1.19 24.67
N LYS A 194 -1.09 1.01 25.65
CA LYS A 194 0.26 1.58 25.56
C LYS A 194 1.05 0.89 24.45
N PRO A 195 1.84 1.62 23.63
CA PRO A 195 2.66 1.02 22.58
C PRO A 195 3.56 -0.10 23.11
N ALA A 196 3.71 -1.18 22.35
CA ALA A 196 4.52 -2.32 22.76
C ALA A 196 6.03 -2.01 22.87
N LYS A 197 6.49 -0.96 22.16
CA LYS A 197 7.85 -0.45 22.17
C LYS A 197 7.87 1.07 22.17
N LEU A 198 7.60 1.65 23.33
CA LEU A 198 8.16 2.92 23.77
C LEU A 198 7.78 3.03 25.25
N ASP A 199 8.56 2.40 26.13
CA ASP A 199 8.44 2.73 27.54
C ASP A 199 9.50 3.78 27.85
N ASP A 200 9.16 5.03 27.53
CA ASP A 200 9.91 6.21 28.02
C ASP A 200 9.96 6.25 29.56
N ASN A 201 9.16 5.40 30.24
CA ASN A 201 9.19 5.23 31.69
C ASN A 201 10.21 4.19 32.19
N VAL A 202 10.95 3.48 31.33
CA VAL A 202 12.10 2.68 31.81
C VAL A 202 13.24 3.64 32.10
N LYS A 203 13.20 4.19 33.31
CA LYS A 203 14.13 5.25 33.73
C LYS A 203 15.51 4.69 34.05
N SER A 204 15.63 3.40 34.39
CA SER A 204 16.89 2.82 34.86
C SER A 204 17.46 1.70 33.98
N PHE A 205 18.79 1.65 33.91
CA PHE A 205 19.55 0.54 33.32
C PHE A 205 19.29 -0.81 34.03
N GLU A 206 18.94 -0.77 35.31
CA GLU A 206 18.69 -1.95 36.14
C GLU A 206 17.40 -2.67 35.74
N GLU A 207 16.36 -1.92 35.38
CA GLU A 207 15.10 -2.44 34.83
C GLU A 207 15.31 -3.13 33.46
N LEU A 208 16.10 -2.52 32.56
CA LEU A 208 16.43 -3.12 31.26
C LEU A 208 17.27 -4.40 31.41
N LYS A 209 18.17 -4.45 32.39
CA LYS A 209 18.99 -5.64 32.70
C LYS A 209 18.13 -6.79 33.25
N ALA A 210 17.11 -6.49 34.06
CA ALA A 210 16.18 -7.47 34.59
C ALA A 210 15.30 -8.11 33.49
N LEU A 211 14.85 -7.31 32.51
CA LEU A 211 14.10 -7.79 31.35
C LEU A 211 14.95 -8.72 30.45
N ARG A 212 16.23 -8.42 30.28
CA ARG A 212 17.13 -9.22 29.42
C ARG A 212 17.52 -10.59 30.00
N ASN A 213 17.44 -10.73 31.32
CA ASN A 213 17.79 -11.97 32.03
C ASN A 213 16.60 -12.93 32.23
N LYS A 214 15.42 -12.60 31.70
CA LYS A 214 14.29 -13.53 31.53
C LYS A 214 14.20 -13.92 30.05
N PRO A 215 14.87 -15.00 29.60
CA PRO A 215 14.84 -15.44 28.21
C PRO A 215 13.57 -16.21 27.84
N GLU A 216 12.65 -16.43 28.79
CA GLU A 216 11.32 -16.91 28.44
C GLU A 216 10.54 -15.74 27.83
N GLN A 217 10.09 -15.93 26.59
CA GLN A 217 8.79 -15.41 26.17
C GLN A 217 7.76 -15.99 27.14
N THR A 218 7.68 -15.47 28.37
CA THR A 218 6.52 -15.70 29.23
C THR A 218 5.36 -15.21 28.40
N ALA A 219 4.44 -16.12 28.05
CA ALA A 219 3.18 -15.78 27.43
C ALA A 219 2.68 -14.53 28.15
N VAL A 220 2.64 -13.40 27.44
CA VAL A 220 2.17 -12.16 28.04
C VAL A 220 0.71 -12.47 28.35
N GLY A 221 0.38 -12.51 29.65
CA GLY A 221 -1.02 -12.68 30.07
C GLY A 221 -1.88 -11.65 29.34
N PRO A 222 -3.17 -11.93 29.13
CA PRO A 222 -4.01 -11.06 28.32
C PRO A 222 -3.94 -9.62 28.83
N TYR A 223 -3.74 -8.66 27.93
CA TYR A 223 -3.91 -7.27 28.31
C TYR A 223 -5.39 -7.06 28.62
N GLU A 224 -5.72 -6.53 29.79
CA GLU A 224 -7.10 -6.24 30.15
C GLU A 224 -7.29 -4.76 30.46
N SER A 225 -8.37 -4.17 29.95
CA SER A 225 -8.76 -2.80 30.23
C SER A 225 -10.27 -2.64 30.28
N SER A 226 -10.77 -1.78 31.18
CA SER A 226 -12.19 -1.41 31.22
C SER A 226 -12.43 -0.19 30.33
N ILE A 227 -13.51 -0.23 29.54
CA ILE A 227 -13.91 0.84 28.63
C ILE A 227 -15.39 1.18 28.80
N THR A 228 -15.82 2.32 28.26
CA THR A 228 -17.22 2.75 28.25
C THR A 228 -17.71 2.89 26.82
N LEU A 229 -18.90 2.36 26.52
CA LEU A 229 -19.47 2.41 25.18
C LEU A 229 -20.30 3.70 24.94
N PRO A 230 -20.36 4.21 23.69
CA PRO A 230 -19.59 3.76 22.53
C PRO A 230 -18.11 4.16 22.59
N ALA A 231 -17.23 3.38 21.97
CA ALA A 231 -15.78 3.54 22.02
C ALA A 231 -15.11 3.23 20.69
N ILE A 232 -13.97 3.90 20.44
CA ILE A 232 -12.89 3.35 19.63
C ILE A 232 -11.84 2.74 20.55
N VAL A 233 -11.36 1.55 20.19
CA VAL A 233 -10.26 0.88 20.88
C VAL A 233 -9.07 0.74 19.93
N ASN A 234 -7.89 1.20 20.32
CA ASN A 234 -6.65 1.06 19.54
C ASN A 234 -5.65 0.15 20.25
N GLY A 235 -5.05 -0.79 19.52
CA GLY A 235 -4.04 -1.68 20.07
C GLY A 235 -3.06 -2.26 19.06
N GLN A 236 -2.09 -2.98 19.60
CA GLN A 236 -1.06 -3.74 18.87
C GLN A 236 -0.98 -5.14 19.49
N ILE A 237 -1.05 -6.17 18.64
CA ILE A 237 -0.86 -7.56 19.06
C ILE A 237 0.61 -7.94 18.92
N MET A 238 1.24 -8.27 20.04
CA MET A 238 2.58 -8.86 20.08
C MET A 238 2.49 -10.39 20.02
N ALA A 239 3.61 -11.07 19.76
CA ALA A 239 3.62 -12.53 19.62
C ALA A 239 2.97 -13.24 20.84
N GLY A 240 2.00 -14.12 20.57
CA GLY A 240 1.20 -14.79 21.61
C GLY A 240 0.22 -13.88 22.36
N GLY A 241 0.10 -12.62 21.97
CA GLY A 241 -0.68 -11.61 22.66
C GLY A 241 -2.18 -11.75 22.42
N VAL A 242 -2.94 -11.47 23.47
CA VAL A 242 -4.40 -11.39 23.48
C VAL A 242 -4.78 -10.13 24.24
N ASP A 243 -5.66 -9.32 23.67
CA ASP A 243 -6.15 -8.09 24.31
C ASP A 243 -7.64 -8.24 24.61
N ARG A 244 -8.06 -7.83 25.82
CA ARG A 244 -9.42 -7.94 26.34
C ARG A 244 -9.92 -6.60 26.86
N TYR A 245 -11.13 -6.25 26.47
CA TYR A 245 -11.79 -5.00 26.83
C TYR A 245 -13.12 -5.28 27.50
N ARG A 246 -13.21 -4.92 28.79
CA ARG A 246 -14.40 -5.10 29.62
C ARG A 246 -15.29 -3.88 29.51
N PHE A 247 -16.59 -4.08 29.33
CA PHE A 247 -17.58 -3.01 29.29
C PHE A 247 -18.92 -3.50 29.84
N ARG A 248 -19.80 -2.56 30.21
CA ARG A 248 -21.17 -2.88 30.58
C ARG A 248 -22.10 -2.74 29.39
N ALA A 249 -23.03 -3.67 29.26
CA ALA A 249 -24.10 -3.61 28.26
C ALA A 249 -25.46 -3.94 28.91
N ALA A 250 -26.52 -3.42 28.31
CA ALA A 250 -27.89 -3.62 28.78
C ALA A 250 -28.65 -4.59 27.87
N LYS A 251 -29.61 -5.34 28.43
CA LYS A 251 -30.50 -6.23 27.71
C LYS A 251 -31.21 -5.50 26.57
N GLY A 252 -31.23 -6.11 25.39
CA GLY A 252 -31.79 -5.57 24.16
C GLY A 252 -30.87 -4.60 23.42
N GLN A 253 -29.73 -4.22 24.01
CA GLN A 253 -28.73 -3.40 23.31
C GLN A 253 -28.16 -4.17 22.12
N ARG A 254 -28.13 -3.52 20.95
CA ARG A 254 -27.67 -4.09 19.68
C ARG A 254 -26.23 -3.67 19.38
N LEU A 255 -25.27 -4.42 19.89
CA LEU A 255 -23.84 -4.11 19.78
C LEU A 255 -23.30 -4.38 18.38
N VAL A 256 -22.46 -3.45 17.90
CA VAL A 256 -21.59 -3.60 16.74
C VAL A 256 -20.15 -3.51 17.26
N ALA A 257 -19.34 -4.51 16.95
CA ALA A 257 -17.89 -4.49 17.14
C ALA A 257 -17.22 -4.70 15.77
N ALA A 258 -16.70 -3.65 15.15
CA ALA A 258 -16.03 -3.74 13.85
C ALA A 258 -14.53 -3.47 14.01
N ALA A 259 -13.70 -4.47 13.75
CA ALA A 259 -12.25 -4.32 13.76
C ALA A 259 -11.77 -3.82 12.39
N ALA A 260 -10.84 -2.87 12.40
CA ALA A 260 -10.00 -2.53 11.26
C ALA A 260 -8.57 -2.98 11.59
N ALA A 261 -8.02 -3.90 10.80
CA ALA A 261 -6.67 -4.43 10.93
C ALA A 261 -6.00 -4.47 9.56
N ARG A 262 -6.50 -5.34 8.66
CA ARG A 262 -6.11 -5.37 7.26
C ARG A 262 -6.46 -4.07 6.55
N GLU A 263 -7.57 -3.42 6.89
CA GLU A 263 -7.90 -2.10 6.33
C GLU A 263 -6.82 -1.05 6.65
N LEU A 264 -6.22 -1.10 7.84
CA LEU A 264 -5.15 -0.20 8.26
C LEU A 264 -3.83 -0.50 7.55
N ILE A 265 -3.51 -1.79 7.41
CA ILE A 265 -2.27 -2.29 6.79
C ILE A 265 -2.64 -3.45 5.84
N PRO A 266 -2.96 -3.15 4.57
CA PRO A 266 -3.52 -4.12 3.63
C PRO A 266 -2.69 -5.37 3.40
N TYR A 267 -1.37 -5.18 3.25
CA TYR A 267 -0.44 -6.28 3.00
C TYR A 267 0.85 -6.09 3.77
N ILE A 268 1.28 -7.19 4.36
CA ILE A 268 2.52 -7.39 5.07
C ILE A 268 3.36 -8.39 4.27
N SER A 269 4.48 -7.90 3.76
CA SER A 269 5.32 -8.63 2.78
C SER A 269 5.93 -9.92 3.29
N ASP A 270 6.16 -10.04 4.60
CA ASP A 270 6.90 -11.12 5.26
C ASP A 270 6.08 -11.85 6.33
N ALA A 271 4.75 -11.75 6.24
CA ALA A 271 3.80 -12.50 7.06
C ALA A 271 2.96 -13.45 6.18
N VAL A 272 2.41 -14.52 6.76
CA VAL A 272 1.46 -15.42 6.09
C VAL A 272 0.19 -15.49 6.95
N PRO A 273 -1.00 -15.14 6.44
CA PRO A 273 -1.39 -15.00 5.02
C PRO A 273 -0.97 -13.69 4.30
N GLY A 274 -0.20 -12.82 4.97
CA GLY A 274 0.27 -11.56 4.40
C GLY A 274 -0.45 -10.33 4.91
N TRP A 275 -1.08 -10.42 6.09
CA TRP A 275 -1.67 -9.34 6.87
C TRP A 275 -1.89 -9.84 8.32
N PHE A 276 -2.37 -8.96 9.19
CA PHE A 276 -2.88 -9.31 10.52
C PHE A 276 -4.30 -9.92 10.38
N GLN A 277 -4.42 -11.24 10.58
CA GLN A 277 -5.69 -11.95 10.50
C GLN A 277 -6.37 -11.87 11.88
N ALA A 278 -7.00 -10.74 12.15
CA ALA A 278 -7.64 -10.47 13.44
C ALA A 278 -8.85 -11.37 13.67
N THR A 279 -9.08 -11.73 14.93
CA THR A 279 -10.28 -12.42 15.41
C THR A 279 -10.89 -11.62 16.55
N LEU A 280 -12.22 -11.66 16.66
CA LEU A 280 -12.99 -11.11 17.77
C LEU A 280 -13.76 -12.23 18.46
N ALA A 281 -13.73 -12.23 19.80
CA ALA A 281 -14.59 -13.07 20.61
C ALA A 281 -15.28 -12.21 21.68
N LEU A 282 -16.58 -12.43 21.89
CA LEU A 282 -17.35 -11.77 22.93
C LEU A 282 -17.64 -12.78 24.04
N TYR A 283 -17.35 -12.40 25.28
CA TYR A 283 -17.62 -13.20 26.48
C TYR A 283 -18.60 -12.49 27.40
N ASP A 284 -19.47 -13.24 28.06
CA ASP A 284 -20.36 -12.73 29.10
C ASP A 284 -19.68 -12.65 30.48
N ALA A 285 -20.42 -12.22 31.50
CA ALA A 285 -19.92 -12.07 32.86
C ALA A 285 -19.48 -13.39 33.53
N SER A 286 -19.90 -14.54 33.01
CA SER A 286 -19.47 -15.86 33.49
C SER A 286 -18.16 -16.34 32.84
N GLY A 287 -17.69 -15.62 31.81
CA GLY A 287 -16.55 -16.03 30.99
C GLY A 287 -16.92 -17.00 29.86
N GLN A 288 -18.22 -17.21 29.59
CA GLN A 288 -18.69 -18.00 28.46
C GLN A 288 -18.57 -17.16 27.18
N GLN A 289 -17.96 -17.73 26.14
CA GLN A 289 -17.97 -17.11 24.81
C GLN A 289 -19.39 -17.15 24.25
N VAL A 290 -19.94 -16.00 23.92
CA VAL A 290 -21.30 -15.83 23.40
C VAL A 290 -21.33 -15.48 21.91
N ASP A 291 -20.23 -14.97 21.35
CA ASP A 291 -20.10 -14.70 19.91
C ASP A 291 -18.64 -14.74 19.45
N TYR A 292 -18.40 -14.97 18.15
CA TYR A 292 -17.07 -15.04 17.54
C TYR A 292 -17.08 -14.71 16.04
N ALA A 293 -16.06 -13.97 15.59
CA ALA A 293 -15.82 -13.69 14.18
C ALA A 293 -14.31 -13.57 13.90
N ASP A 294 -13.85 -14.19 12.81
CA ASP A 294 -12.50 -14.07 12.26
C ASP A 294 -12.46 -13.38 10.88
N HIS A 295 -13.62 -12.98 10.39
CA HIS A 295 -13.83 -12.23 9.15
C HIS A 295 -15.26 -11.64 9.14
N PHE A 296 -15.55 -10.74 8.20
CA PHE A 296 -16.91 -10.34 7.86
C PHE A 296 -17.18 -10.64 6.39
N ARG A 297 -17.93 -11.71 6.12
CA ARG A 297 -18.17 -12.27 4.77
C ARG A 297 -16.88 -12.74 4.09
N PHE A 298 -16.29 -11.87 3.27
CA PHE A 298 -15.03 -12.13 2.57
C PHE A 298 -13.94 -11.13 3.00
N HIS A 299 -14.31 -10.12 3.78
CA HIS A 299 -13.37 -9.17 4.36
C HIS A 299 -12.65 -9.84 5.53
N PRO A 300 -11.31 -9.93 5.52
CA PRO A 300 -10.56 -10.54 6.62
C PRO A 300 -10.69 -9.84 7.97
N ASP A 301 -11.18 -8.61 7.97
CA ASP A 301 -11.41 -7.82 9.17
C ASP A 301 -12.78 -8.21 9.79
N PRO A 302 -12.79 -8.72 11.05
CA PRO A 302 -13.99 -9.27 11.67
C PRO A 302 -14.97 -8.19 12.14
N VAL A 303 -16.26 -8.53 12.08
CA VAL A 303 -17.36 -7.74 12.63
C VAL A 303 -18.28 -8.65 13.45
N LEU A 304 -18.52 -8.30 14.72
CA LEU A 304 -19.54 -8.91 15.57
C LEU A 304 -20.79 -8.03 15.62
N LEU A 305 -21.95 -8.67 15.52
CA LEU A 305 -23.27 -8.05 15.54
C LEU A 305 -24.13 -8.81 16.55
N TYR A 306 -24.25 -8.29 17.77
CA TYR A 306 -24.76 -9.05 18.91
C TYR A 306 -25.88 -8.31 19.64
N GLU A 307 -27.03 -8.97 19.83
CA GLU A 307 -28.11 -8.46 20.68
C GLU A 307 -27.93 -8.99 22.10
N VAL A 308 -27.77 -8.07 23.05
CA VAL A 308 -27.42 -8.39 24.43
C VAL A 308 -28.61 -9.05 25.15
N PRO A 309 -28.49 -10.29 25.64
CA PRO A 309 -29.62 -11.01 26.23
C PRO A 309 -29.92 -10.62 27.68
N ALA A 310 -28.93 -10.09 28.40
CA ALA A 310 -29.02 -9.71 29.81
C ALA A 310 -28.08 -8.56 30.14
N ASP A 311 -28.49 -7.71 31.09
CA ASP A 311 -27.64 -6.68 31.68
C ASP A 311 -26.41 -7.33 32.30
N GLY A 312 -25.23 -6.75 32.08
CA GLY A 312 -24.02 -7.29 32.69
C GLY A 312 -22.73 -6.68 32.18
N GLU A 313 -21.63 -7.20 32.74
CA GLU A 313 -20.30 -7.01 32.17
C GLU A 313 -20.10 -8.00 31.01
N TYR A 314 -19.50 -7.52 29.93
CA TYR A 314 -19.07 -8.30 28.79
C TYR A 314 -17.60 -7.99 28.50
N THR A 315 -16.90 -8.94 27.88
CA THR A 315 -15.51 -8.78 27.47
C THR A 315 -15.37 -9.02 25.98
N LEU A 316 -14.86 -8.03 25.24
CA LEU A 316 -14.43 -8.21 23.86
C LEU A 316 -12.95 -8.58 23.84
N GLU A 317 -12.61 -9.70 23.23
CA GLU A 317 -11.24 -10.18 23.03
C GLU A 317 -10.82 -10.02 21.58
N ILE A 318 -9.57 -9.63 21.34
CA ILE A 318 -8.93 -9.58 20.03
C ILE A 318 -7.54 -10.22 20.05
N HIS A 319 -7.25 -11.02 19.03
CA HIS A 319 -5.93 -11.59 18.79
C HIS A 319 -5.72 -11.91 17.29
N ASP A 320 -4.52 -12.37 16.92
CA ASP A 320 -4.28 -12.97 15.60
C ASP A 320 -4.75 -14.42 15.60
N SER A 321 -5.41 -14.86 14.52
CA SER A 321 -5.98 -16.21 14.37
C SER A 321 -5.00 -17.36 14.63
N ILE A 322 -3.70 -17.12 14.41
CA ILE A 322 -2.62 -18.08 14.67
C ILE A 322 -1.58 -17.55 15.66
N TYR A 323 -1.98 -16.58 16.50
CA TYR A 323 -1.19 -16.00 17.60
C TYR A 323 0.16 -15.43 17.18
N ARG A 324 0.28 -14.98 15.93
CA ARG A 324 1.39 -14.11 15.53
C ARG A 324 1.24 -12.77 16.23
N GLY A 325 2.28 -11.96 16.16
CA GLY A 325 2.18 -10.58 16.56
C GLY A 325 3.51 -9.86 16.42
N ARG A 326 3.40 -8.58 16.09
CA ARG A 326 4.50 -7.69 15.74
C ARG A 326 4.01 -6.25 15.89
N GLU A 327 4.92 -5.30 15.89
CA GLU A 327 4.59 -3.88 16.05
C GLU A 327 3.65 -3.34 14.95
N ASP A 328 3.61 -3.97 13.78
CA ASP A 328 2.68 -3.66 12.68
C ASP A 328 1.38 -4.49 12.68
N PHE A 329 1.10 -5.26 13.74
CA PHE A 329 -0.21 -5.91 13.96
C PHE A 329 -1.11 -4.94 14.72
N VAL A 330 -1.36 -3.80 14.08
CA VAL A 330 -2.17 -2.71 14.60
C VAL A 330 -3.64 -3.00 14.34
N TYR A 331 -4.49 -2.76 15.34
CA TYR A 331 -5.93 -2.78 15.17
C TYR A 331 -6.58 -1.51 15.70
N ARG A 332 -7.77 -1.24 15.16
CA ARG A 332 -8.70 -0.23 15.63
C ARG A 332 -10.11 -0.82 15.63
N ILE A 333 -10.77 -0.90 16.78
CA ILE A 333 -12.12 -1.47 16.90
C ILE A 333 -13.11 -0.35 17.17
N THR A 334 -14.17 -0.29 16.37
CA THR A 334 -15.35 0.54 16.63
C THR A 334 -16.38 -0.30 17.38
N LEU A 335 -16.73 0.09 18.61
CA LEU A 335 -17.56 -0.72 19.52
C LEU A 335 -18.71 0.10 20.14
N GLY A 336 -19.94 -0.38 20.00
CA GLY A 336 -21.12 0.23 20.63
C GLY A 336 -22.42 -0.08 19.90
N GLU A 337 -23.52 0.55 20.33
CA GLU A 337 -24.80 0.51 19.61
C GLU A 337 -24.79 1.54 18.45
N LEU A 338 -23.99 1.23 17.43
CA LEU A 338 -23.62 2.14 16.34
C LEU A 338 -24.29 1.74 15.03
N PRO A 339 -24.63 2.70 14.13
CA PRO A 339 -25.18 2.36 12.82
C PRO A 339 -24.15 1.58 12.00
N PHE A 340 -24.56 0.44 11.44
CA PHE A 340 -23.69 -0.40 10.60
C PHE A 340 -24.51 -1.01 9.45
N MET A 341 -24.17 -0.65 8.21
CA MET A 341 -24.79 -1.20 7.01
C MET A 341 -24.14 -2.54 6.66
N THR A 342 -24.95 -3.60 6.64
CA THR A 342 -24.54 -4.92 6.14
C THR A 342 -24.82 -5.04 4.64
N GLY A 343 -25.65 -4.20 4.04
CA GLY A 343 -25.82 -4.22 2.59
C GLY A 343 -26.85 -3.23 2.09
N ILE A 344 -26.86 -3.04 0.78
CA ILE A 344 -27.83 -2.21 0.07
C ILE A 344 -28.43 -2.97 -1.11
N PHE A 345 -29.61 -2.56 -1.55
CA PHE A 345 -30.18 -3.06 -2.80
C PHE A 345 -31.10 -2.03 -3.46
N PRO A 346 -30.98 -1.76 -4.76
CA PRO A 346 -29.96 -2.29 -5.67
C PRO A 346 -28.53 -1.87 -5.26
N LEU A 347 -27.51 -2.57 -5.79
CA LEU A 347 -26.08 -2.25 -5.54
C LEU A 347 -25.60 -0.99 -6.27
N GLY A 348 -26.50 -0.31 -6.97
CA GLY A 348 -26.18 0.78 -7.87
C GLY A 348 -27.42 1.38 -8.52
N GLY A 349 -27.20 2.36 -9.39
CA GLY A 349 -28.26 3.03 -10.14
C GLY A 349 -27.74 3.71 -11.40
N LYS A 350 -28.66 4.20 -12.22
CA LYS A 350 -28.33 4.89 -13.47
C LYS A 350 -27.96 6.35 -13.24
N ALA A 351 -26.89 6.79 -13.90
CA ALA A 351 -26.43 8.17 -13.94
C ALA A 351 -27.55 9.13 -14.35
N GLY A 352 -27.67 10.24 -13.61
CA GLY A 352 -28.68 11.28 -13.84
C GLY A 352 -30.10 10.90 -13.40
N THR A 353 -30.27 9.79 -12.67
CA THR A 353 -31.57 9.38 -12.11
C THR A 353 -31.50 9.27 -10.59
N GLN A 354 -32.63 9.54 -9.94
CA GLN A 354 -32.76 9.27 -8.51
C GLN A 354 -32.96 7.77 -8.29
N THR A 355 -32.08 7.16 -7.51
CA THR A 355 -32.16 5.75 -7.14
C THR A 355 -32.41 5.62 -5.65
N THR A 356 -33.51 4.98 -5.28
CA THR A 356 -33.78 4.60 -3.89
C THR A 356 -33.24 3.20 -3.64
N VAL A 357 -32.32 3.07 -2.68
CA VAL A 357 -31.79 1.80 -2.21
C VAL A 357 -32.41 1.42 -0.88
N ALA A 358 -32.80 0.15 -0.73
CA ALA A 358 -33.09 -0.46 0.55
C ALA A 358 -31.79 -0.66 1.33
N LEU A 359 -31.81 -0.34 2.63
CA LEU A 359 -30.69 -0.51 3.54
C LEU A 359 -30.94 -1.71 4.45
N LYS A 360 -29.91 -2.52 4.64
CA LYS A 360 -29.88 -3.63 5.59
C LYS A 360 -28.73 -3.38 6.57
N GLY A 361 -28.97 -3.65 7.86
CA GLY A 361 -27.94 -3.42 8.86
C GLY A 361 -28.45 -3.35 10.30
N TRP A 362 -27.58 -2.84 11.15
CA TRP A 362 -27.77 -2.69 12.58
C TRP A 362 -27.84 -1.22 12.95
N ASN A 363 -28.76 -0.88 13.87
CA ASN A 363 -28.94 0.47 14.41
C ASN A 363 -29.07 1.57 13.34
N LEU A 364 -29.61 1.24 12.17
CA LEU A 364 -29.76 2.19 11.08
C LEU A 364 -30.86 3.22 11.40
N PRO A 365 -30.67 4.49 11.00
CA PRO A 365 -31.67 5.54 11.21
C PRO A 365 -32.87 5.42 10.25
N ALA A 366 -32.71 4.66 9.15
CA ALA A 366 -33.70 4.48 8.11
C ALA A 366 -33.52 3.11 7.44
N THR A 367 -34.57 2.65 6.75
CA THR A 367 -34.58 1.40 5.96
C THR A 367 -34.31 1.61 4.48
N SER A 368 -34.18 2.87 4.03
CA SER A 368 -33.88 3.22 2.64
C SER A 368 -33.12 4.54 2.55
N LEU A 369 -32.38 4.74 1.46
CA LEU A 369 -31.68 5.97 1.11
C LEU A 369 -31.92 6.31 -0.36
N THR A 370 -32.27 7.56 -0.66
CA THR A 370 -32.38 8.04 -2.05
C THR A 370 -31.10 8.77 -2.45
N LEU A 371 -30.54 8.39 -3.58
CA LEU A 371 -29.28 8.88 -4.12
C LEU A 371 -29.53 9.55 -5.47
N ASP A 372 -29.02 10.76 -5.65
CA ASP A 372 -28.96 11.45 -6.94
C ASP A 372 -27.50 11.41 -7.43
N ALA A 373 -27.18 10.42 -8.25
CA ALA A 373 -25.83 10.21 -8.75
C ALA A 373 -25.73 10.63 -10.21
N LYS A 374 -24.86 11.61 -10.50
CA LYS A 374 -24.70 12.19 -11.84
C LYS A 374 -23.59 11.55 -12.65
N ASP A 375 -22.45 11.30 -12.02
CA ASP A 375 -21.25 10.78 -12.67
C ASP A 375 -21.18 9.26 -12.55
N ASP A 376 -20.65 8.60 -13.57
CA ASP A 376 -20.42 7.16 -13.61
C ASP A 376 -19.26 6.73 -12.68
N GLY A 377 -19.31 5.48 -12.24
CA GLY A 377 -18.30 4.88 -11.35
C GLY A 377 -18.83 4.49 -9.97
N VAL A 378 -17.95 3.95 -9.14
CA VAL A 378 -18.28 3.48 -7.80
C VAL A 378 -18.07 4.61 -6.79
N ARG A 379 -19.08 4.86 -5.97
CA ARG A 379 -19.07 5.85 -4.89
C ARG A 379 -19.36 5.19 -3.56
N GLN A 380 -18.73 5.67 -2.50
CA GLN A 380 -18.98 5.21 -1.14
C GLN A 380 -20.16 5.96 -0.53
N ILE A 381 -21.08 5.23 0.12
CA ILE A 381 -22.22 5.81 0.82
C ILE A 381 -22.20 5.41 2.30
N SER A 382 -22.75 6.28 3.15
CA SER A 382 -22.91 6.07 4.59
C SER A 382 -24.19 6.78 5.05
N VAL A 383 -24.78 6.31 6.15
CA VAL A 383 -25.91 6.96 6.82
C VAL A 383 -25.50 7.43 8.21
N ARG A 384 -26.16 8.46 8.73
CA ARG A 384 -25.83 9.01 10.06
C ARG A 384 -26.98 8.81 11.04
N LYS A 385 -26.67 8.30 12.24
CA LYS A 385 -27.57 8.27 13.41
C LYS A 385 -26.95 9.13 14.51
N ASP A 386 -27.68 10.14 14.99
CA ASP A 386 -27.21 11.05 16.04
C ASP A 386 -25.83 11.68 15.76
N GLY A 387 -25.60 12.06 14.51
CA GLY A 387 -24.34 12.61 14.01
C GLY A 387 -23.27 11.57 13.68
N GLN A 388 -23.39 10.33 14.16
CA GLN A 388 -22.40 9.27 13.97
C GLN A 388 -22.61 8.55 12.64
N PRO A 389 -21.59 8.46 11.77
CA PRO A 389 -21.69 7.78 10.48
C PRO A 389 -21.66 6.25 10.65
N SER A 390 -22.35 5.54 9.75
CA SER A 390 -22.14 4.11 9.53
C SER A 390 -20.83 3.86 8.78
N ASN A 391 -20.43 2.59 8.67
CA ASN A 391 -19.44 2.15 7.69
C ASN A 391 -19.81 2.60 6.27
N LEU A 392 -18.80 2.64 5.41
CA LEU A 392 -18.94 2.93 3.98
C LEU A 392 -19.35 1.65 3.24
N VAL A 393 -20.28 1.79 2.29
CA VAL A 393 -20.67 0.71 1.36
C VAL A 393 -20.60 1.27 -0.08
N PRO A 394 -20.05 0.51 -1.04
CA PRO A 394 -19.97 0.93 -2.43
C PRO A 394 -21.36 0.93 -3.10
N PHE A 395 -21.58 1.93 -3.96
CA PHE A 395 -22.74 2.09 -4.82
C PHE A 395 -22.26 2.37 -6.25
N ALA A 396 -22.60 1.50 -7.20
CA ALA A 396 -22.16 1.63 -8.59
C ALA A 396 -23.10 2.50 -9.42
N VAL A 397 -22.55 3.46 -10.15
CA VAL A 397 -23.29 4.32 -11.07
C VAL A 397 -22.88 3.99 -12.49
N ASP A 398 -23.85 3.75 -13.38
CA ASP A 398 -23.60 3.44 -14.79
C ASP A 398 -24.52 4.26 -15.71
N THR A 399 -24.17 4.36 -16.99
CA THR A 399 -24.95 5.09 -18.00
C THR A 399 -25.89 4.19 -18.80
N LEU A 400 -25.72 2.87 -18.72
CA LEU A 400 -26.57 1.89 -19.41
C LEU A 400 -28.03 1.91 -18.92
N PRO A 401 -29.00 1.47 -19.76
CA PRO A 401 -30.32 1.10 -19.29
C PRO A 401 -30.22 0.06 -18.17
N GLU A 402 -31.05 0.19 -17.14
CA GLU A 402 -31.09 -0.77 -16.05
C GLU A 402 -32.51 -1.20 -15.71
N SER A 403 -32.64 -2.41 -15.17
CA SER A 403 -33.90 -2.98 -14.68
C SER A 403 -33.64 -3.83 -13.44
N LEU A 404 -34.69 -4.08 -12.67
CA LEU A 404 -34.68 -5.16 -11.68
C LEU A 404 -34.92 -6.50 -12.39
N GLU A 405 -34.43 -7.59 -11.81
CA GLU A 405 -34.84 -8.92 -12.23
C GLU A 405 -36.37 -9.13 -12.08
N GLN A 406 -36.92 -10.08 -12.82
CA GLN A 406 -38.33 -10.46 -12.76
C GLN A 406 -38.43 -11.95 -12.49
N GLU A 407 -38.96 -12.30 -11.32
CA GLU A 407 -39.14 -13.68 -10.86
C GLU A 407 -40.57 -14.20 -11.13
N PRO A 408 -40.78 -15.52 -11.35
CA PRO A 408 -39.77 -16.57 -11.40
C PRO A 408 -38.96 -16.56 -12.72
N ASN A 409 -37.64 -16.66 -12.66
CA ASN A 409 -36.74 -16.73 -13.82
C ASN A 409 -35.79 -17.94 -13.79
N ASN A 410 -36.10 -18.93 -12.95
CA ASN A 410 -35.21 -20.02 -12.54
C ASN A 410 -34.86 -21.06 -13.63
N SER A 411 -35.46 -20.94 -14.81
CA SER A 411 -35.33 -21.90 -15.90
C SER A 411 -35.33 -21.22 -17.26
N GLN A 412 -34.90 -21.94 -18.30
CA GLN A 412 -34.88 -21.42 -19.66
C GLN A 412 -36.28 -20.99 -20.15
N ASP A 413 -37.32 -21.74 -19.78
CA ASP A 413 -38.71 -21.46 -20.18
C ASP A 413 -39.31 -20.26 -19.44
N ALA A 414 -38.80 -19.96 -18.25
CA ALA A 414 -39.21 -18.82 -17.43
C ALA A 414 -38.26 -17.62 -17.54
N ALA A 415 -37.27 -17.68 -18.44
CA ALA A 415 -36.18 -16.71 -18.46
C ALA A 415 -36.67 -15.26 -18.62
N HIS A 416 -36.14 -14.36 -17.80
CA HIS A 416 -36.44 -12.93 -17.90
C HIS A 416 -35.86 -12.38 -19.22
N ARG A 417 -36.75 -12.04 -20.16
CA ARG A 417 -36.36 -11.50 -21.46
C ARG A 417 -35.88 -10.05 -21.32
N VAL A 418 -34.65 -9.79 -21.79
CA VAL A 418 -34.01 -8.47 -21.72
C VAL A 418 -33.64 -7.93 -23.10
N THR A 419 -33.54 -6.60 -23.20
CA THR A 419 -33.08 -5.90 -24.41
C THR A 419 -31.69 -5.34 -24.19
N LEU A 420 -30.72 -5.71 -25.02
CA LEU A 420 -29.33 -5.30 -24.87
C LEU A 420 -29.07 -3.89 -25.47
N PRO A 421 -28.14 -3.09 -24.90
CA PRO A 421 -27.39 -3.36 -23.67
C PRO A 421 -28.22 -3.08 -22.41
N ILE A 422 -27.98 -3.84 -21.34
CA ILE A 422 -28.73 -3.75 -20.08
C ILE A 422 -27.83 -4.02 -18.87
N ILE A 423 -28.15 -3.38 -17.75
CA ILE A 423 -27.75 -3.84 -16.42
C ILE A 423 -28.98 -4.38 -15.69
N VAL A 424 -28.89 -5.61 -15.19
CA VAL A 424 -29.91 -6.20 -14.33
C VAL A 424 -29.43 -6.14 -12.89
N ASN A 425 -30.23 -5.54 -12.01
CA ASN A 425 -30.03 -5.60 -10.57
C ASN A 425 -30.86 -6.75 -10.01
N GLY A 426 -30.23 -7.72 -9.37
CA GLY A 426 -30.91 -8.90 -8.86
C GLY A 426 -30.28 -9.48 -7.61
N ARG A 427 -30.84 -10.57 -7.11
CA ARG A 427 -30.39 -11.34 -5.96
C ARG A 427 -30.55 -12.82 -6.24
N VAL A 428 -29.53 -13.59 -5.90
CA VAL A 428 -29.69 -15.04 -5.71
C VAL A 428 -30.46 -15.24 -4.41
N ALA A 429 -31.79 -15.31 -4.49
CA ALA A 429 -32.70 -15.10 -3.36
C ALA A 429 -32.76 -16.27 -2.38
N GLN A 430 -32.52 -17.49 -2.86
CA GLN A 430 -32.58 -18.72 -2.07
C GLN A 430 -31.51 -19.73 -2.49
N PRO A 431 -31.12 -20.68 -1.61
CA PRO A 431 -30.14 -21.69 -1.97
C PRO A 431 -30.50 -22.47 -3.25
N GLY A 432 -29.56 -22.53 -4.18
CA GLY A 432 -29.74 -23.20 -5.47
C GLY A 432 -30.54 -22.42 -6.52
N ASP A 433 -30.95 -21.18 -6.22
CA ASP A 433 -31.57 -20.25 -7.14
C ASP A 433 -30.64 -19.91 -8.32
N ARG A 434 -31.24 -19.71 -9.48
CA ARG A 434 -30.51 -19.50 -10.73
C ARG A 434 -31.26 -18.56 -11.64
N ASP A 435 -30.83 -17.32 -11.68
CA ASP A 435 -31.43 -16.32 -12.55
C ASP A 435 -31.08 -16.57 -14.02
N VAL A 436 -32.10 -16.78 -14.86
CA VAL A 436 -31.94 -16.96 -16.30
C VAL A 436 -32.48 -15.76 -17.06
N PHE A 437 -31.62 -15.18 -17.89
CA PHE A 437 -31.95 -14.04 -18.76
C PHE A 437 -31.87 -14.45 -20.22
N SER A 438 -32.85 -14.05 -21.03
CA SER A 438 -32.87 -14.35 -22.47
C SER A 438 -32.72 -13.10 -23.33
N PHE A 439 -31.97 -13.21 -24.42
CA PHE A 439 -31.81 -12.15 -25.42
C PHE A 439 -31.63 -12.74 -26.82
N THR A 440 -31.86 -11.92 -27.85
CA THR A 440 -31.61 -12.28 -29.25
C THR A 440 -30.30 -11.67 -29.74
N GLY A 441 -29.48 -12.45 -30.44
CA GLY A 441 -28.23 -11.98 -31.05
C GLY A 441 -28.02 -12.54 -32.45
N ASN A 442 -27.11 -11.94 -33.21
CA ASN A 442 -26.77 -12.35 -34.58
C ASN A 442 -25.47 -13.15 -34.62
N ALA A 443 -25.32 -13.96 -35.68
CA ALA A 443 -24.07 -14.66 -35.95
C ALA A 443 -22.91 -13.67 -36.05
N GLY A 444 -21.87 -13.89 -35.24
CA GLY A 444 -20.67 -13.06 -35.20
C GLY A 444 -20.73 -11.85 -34.27
N ASP A 445 -21.89 -11.54 -33.68
CA ASP A 445 -21.97 -10.55 -32.59
C ASP A 445 -21.07 -10.98 -31.45
N GLU A 446 -20.41 -10.03 -30.80
CA GLU A 446 -19.66 -10.28 -29.58
C GLU A 446 -20.49 -9.79 -28.39
N ILE A 447 -20.66 -10.65 -27.39
CA ILE A 447 -21.43 -10.39 -26.19
C ILE A 447 -20.51 -10.45 -24.98
N VAL A 448 -20.65 -9.46 -24.09
CA VAL A 448 -20.08 -9.44 -22.76
C VAL A 448 -21.19 -9.64 -21.73
N ALA A 449 -20.94 -10.54 -20.79
CA ALA A 449 -21.72 -10.69 -19.56
C ALA A 449 -20.77 -10.54 -18.37
N GLU A 450 -20.97 -9.54 -17.52
CA GLU A 450 -20.10 -9.25 -16.38
C GLU A 450 -20.92 -9.03 -15.12
N VAL A 451 -20.53 -9.72 -14.05
CA VAL A 451 -21.11 -9.54 -12.71
C VAL A 451 -20.29 -8.54 -11.92
N HIS A 452 -20.96 -7.56 -11.33
CA HIS A 452 -20.43 -6.77 -10.22
C HIS A 452 -21.19 -7.16 -8.94
N ALA A 453 -20.53 -7.93 -8.08
CA ALA A 453 -21.06 -8.32 -6.79
C ALA A 453 -19.97 -8.18 -5.71
N ARG A 454 -18.90 -8.99 -5.77
CA ARG A 454 -17.77 -8.95 -4.84
C ARG A 454 -17.12 -7.57 -4.80
N ARG A 455 -16.96 -6.92 -5.95
CA ARG A 455 -16.45 -5.53 -6.05
C ARG A 455 -17.37 -4.48 -5.42
N LEU A 456 -18.61 -4.85 -5.09
CA LEU A 456 -19.64 -4.02 -4.47
C LEU A 456 -20.07 -4.55 -3.10
N ASP A 457 -19.17 -5.24 -2.40
CA ASP A 457 -19.38 -5.79 -1.05
C ASP A 457 -20.49 -6.85 -0.88
N SER A 458 -20.95 -7.42 -2.00
CA SER A 458 -21.81 -8.60 -1.98
C SER A 458 -20.97 -9.85 -1.64
N PRO A 459 -21.49 -10.77 -0.79
CA PRO A 459 -20.85 -12.04 -0.51
C PRO A 459 -20.94 -13.03 -1.68
N LEU A 460 -21.75 -12.75 -2.72
CA LEU A 460 -21.97 -13.64 -3.86
C LEU A 460 -20.64 -14.07 -4.49
N ASP A 461 -20.48 -15.38 -4.64
CA ASP A 461 -19.43 -16.03 -5.41
C ASP A 461 -20.06 -16.43 -6.74
N SER A 462 -20.01 -15.52 -7.72
CA SER A 462 -20.87 -15.62 -8.90
C SER A 462 -20.42 -16.73 -9.86
N LEU A 463 -21.38 -17.32 -10.56
CA LEU A 463 -21.17 -18.25 -11.67
C LEU A 463 -22.01 -17.81 -12.86
N LEU A 464 -21.36 -17.46 -13.97
CA LEU A 464 -21.99 -17.16 -15.24
C LEU A 464 -21.87 -18.31 -16.22
N LYS A 465 -23.00 -18.71 -16.82
CA LYS A 465 -23.05 -19.61 -17.99
C LYS A 465 -23.83 -18.97 -19.13
N LEU A 466 -23.27 -19.01 -20.34
CA LEU A 466 -23.98 -18.65 -21.57
C LEU A 466 -24.37 -19.92 -22.35
N THR A 467 -25.64 -20.06 -22.74
CA THR A 467 -26.12 -21.17 -23.58
C THR A 467 -26.86 -20.68 -24.82
N ASP A 468 -26.90 -21.50 -25.87
CA ASP A 468 -27.84 -21.32 -26.99
C ASP A 468 -29.24 -21.87 -26.65
N ILE A 469 -30.17 -21.77 -27.61
CA ILE A 469 -31.56 -22.24 -27.48
C ILE A 469 -31.69 -23.75 -27.24
N THR A 470 -30.71 -24.55 -27.65
CA THR A 470 -30.70 -26.01 -27.43
C THR A 470 -30.23 -26.38 -26.02
N GLY A 471 -29.78 -25.38 -25.24
CA GLY A 471 -29.14 -25.58 -23.94
C GLY A 471 -27.65 -25.88 -24.02
N LYS A 472 -27.04 -25.85 -25.23
CA LYS A 472 -25.61 -26.05 -25.40
C LYS A 472 -24.83 -24.90 -24.77
N GLN A 473 -23.90 -25.23 -23.88
CA GLN A 473 -23.01 -24.26 -23.25
C GLN A 473 -22.01 -23.70 -24.26
N LEU A 474 -21.96 -22.37 -24.35
CA LEU A 474 -21.02 -21.62 -25.17
C LEU A 474 -19.83 -21.12 -24.33
N ALA A 475 -20.08 -20.73 -23.08
CA ALA A 475 -19.05 -20.32 -22.14
C ALA A 475 -19.53 -20.45 -20.68
N LEU A 476 -18.58 -20.55 -19.76
CA LEU A 476 -18.77 -20.63 -18.31
C LEU A 476 -17.60 -19.94 -17.62
N ASN A 477 -17.86 -19.14 -16.59
CA ASN A 477 -16.85 -18.52 -15.74
C ASN A 477 -17.43 -18.24 -14.36
N ASP A 478 -16.64 -18.47 -13.31
CA ASP A 478 -16.92 -18.14 -11.91
C ASP A 478 -16.03 -16.98 -11.43
N ASP A 479 -14.73 -17.05 -11.71
CA ASP A 479 -13.75 -16.05 -11.26
C ASP A 479 -13.13 -15.22 -12.39
N HIS A 480 -13.00 -13.90 -12.19
CA HIS A 480 -12.25 -13.00 -13.07
C HIS A 480 -11.43 -11.95 -12.32
N GLU A 481 -10.10 -12.01 -12.48
CA GLU A 481 -9.18 -11.05 -11.86
C GLU A 481 -9.42 -9.61 -12.33
N ASP A 482 -9.82 -8.73 -11.41
CA ASP A 482 -9.83 -7.28 -11.61
C ASP A 482 -8.67 -6.64 -10.85
N LYS A 483 -7.57 -6.39 -11.56
CA LYS A 483 -6.37 -5.72 -11.01
C LYS A 483 -6.64 -4.31 -10.49
N ALA A 484 -7.81 -3.73 -10.80
CA ALA A 484 -8.23 -2.43 -10.29
C ALA A 484 -8.65 -2.52 -8.81
N SER A 485 -9.00 -3.72 -8.35
CA SER A 485 -9.47 -4.05 -7.00
C SER A 485 -8.38 -4.77 -6.20
N GLY A 486 -7.22 -4.12 -6.03
CA GLY A 486 -6.05 -4.72 -5.35
C GLY A 486 -6.25 -5.05 -3.87
N LEU A 487 -7.37 -4.67 -3.25
CA LEU A 487 -7.75 -5.08 -1.90
C LEU A 487 -8.64 -6.32 -1.88
N ASN A 488 -9.14 -6.77 -3.02
CA ASN A 488 -9.85 -8.03 -3.14
C ASN A 488 -8.87 -9.14 -3.50
N THR A 489 -8.67 -10.10 -2.60
CA THR A 489 -7.80 -11.27 -2.82
C THR A 489 -8.55 -12.46 -3.42
N HIS A 490 -9.88 -12.41 -3.44
CA HIS A 490 -10.76 -13.44 -4.00
C HIS A 490 -11.66 -12.83 -5.08
N HIS A 491 -11.25 -12.96 -6.33
CA HIS A 491 -11.89 -12.33 -7.49
C HIS A 491 -13.16 -13.05 -7.99
N ALA A 492 -14.14 -13.22 -7.09
CA ALA A 492 -15.36 -14.03 -7.30
C ALA A 492 -16.46 -13.40 -8.18
N ASP A 493 -16.10 -12.36 -8.95
CA ASP A 493 -16.99 -11.74 -9.92
C ASP A 493 -16.73 -12.38 -11.29
N SER A 494 -17.76 -12.97 -11.90
CA SER A 494 -17.62 -13.63 -13.20
C SER A 494 -17.63 -12.65 -14.36
N TYR A 495 -16.89 -13.00 -15.42
CA TYR A 495 -16.82 -12.28 -16.69
C TYR A 495 -16.79 -13.24 -17.87
N LEU A 496 -17.64 -12.98 -18.87
CA LEU A 496 -17.65 -13.68 -20.16
C LEU A 496 -17.57 -12.68 -21.30
N ARG A 497 -16.77 -13.01 -22.33
CA ARG A 497 -16.78 -12.35 -23.63
C ARG A 497 -16.81 -13.41 -24.72
N VAL A 498 -17.89 -13.47 -25.49
CA VAL A 498 -18.19 -14.57 -26.41
C VAL A 498 -18.65 -14.06 -27.75
N LYS A 499 -18.07 -14.58 -28.83
CA LYS A 499 -18.59 -14.39 -30.20
C LYS A 499 -19.68 -15.41 -30.48
N LEU A 500 -20.89 -14.95 -30.81
CA LEU A 500 -22.05 -15.79 -31.04
C LEU A 500 -21.89 -16.60 -32.34
N PRO A 501 -22.12 -17.93 -32.32
CA PRO A 501 -21.89 -18.78 -33.49
C PRO A 501 -23.00 -18.67 -34.56
N ALA A 502 -24.21 -18.27 -34.19
CA ALA A 502 -25.38 -18.21 -35.07
C ALA A 502 -26.33 -17.07 -34.68
N SER A 503 -27.27 -16.72 -35.55
CA SER A 503 -28.37 -15.83 -35.16
C SER A 503 -29.43 -16.63 -34.41
N GLY A 504 -29.94 -16.10 -33.29
CA GLY A 504 -30.96 -16.77 -32.50
C GLY A 504 -31.10 -16.24 -31.08
N THR A 505 -31.84 -16.99 -30.27
CA THR A 505 -32.03 -16.70 -28.84
C THR A 505 -30.94 -17.39 -28.02
N TYR A 506 -30.40 -16.65 -27.05
CA TYR A 506 -29.36 -17.09 -26.13
C TYR A 506 -29.79 -16.82 -24.68
N PHE A 507 -29.17 -17.53 -23.74
CA PHE A 507 -29.49 -17.45 -22.32
C PHE A 507 -28.24 -17.23 -21.48
N VAL A 508 -28.24 -16.17 -20.67
CA VAL A 508 -27.27 -15.98 -19.59
C VAL A 508 -27.89 -16.54 -18.34
N HIS A 509 -27.18 -17.44 -17.67
CA HIS A 509 -27.57 -18.01 -16.41
C HIS A 509 -26.59 -17.56 -15.35
N LEU A 510 -27.10 -17.00 -14.26
CA LEU A 510 -26.34 -16.51 -13.11
C LEU A 510 -26.74 -17.31 -11.87
N GLY A 511 -25.78 -17.64 -11.03
CA GLY A 511 -26.02 -18.22 -9.71
C GLY A 511 -24.81 -18.07 -8.81
N ASP A 512 -24.88 -18.68 -7.63
CA ASP A 512 -23.74 -18.79 -6.71
C ASP A 512 -22.99 -20.12 -6.94
N THR A 513 -21.66 -20.09 -7.02
CA THR A 513 -20.78 -21.25 -7.23
C THR A 513 -20.95 -22.32 -6.14
N GLN A 514 -21.25 -21.89 -4.91
CA GLN A 514 -21.49 -22.77 -3.76
C GLN A 514 -22.99 -23.07 -3.56
N ARG A 515 -23.85 -22.64 -4.49
CA ARG A 515 -25.31 -22.76 -4.46
C ARG A 515 -25.95 -22.13 -3.22
N LYS A 516 -25.32 -21.11 -2.64
CA LYS A 516 -25.93 -20.30 -1.58
C LYS A 516 -27.00 -19.38 -2.17
N GLY A 517 -27.78 -18.76 -1.28
CA GLY A 517 -28.74 -17.72 -1.64
C GLY A 517 -29.24 -17.02 -0.38
N GLY A 518 -29.71 -15.79 -0.56
CA GLY A 518 -30.10 -14.93 0.55
C GLY A 518 -30.19 -13.46 0.13
N ALA A 519 -30.80 -12.64 1.00
CA ALA A 519 -31.09 -11.23 0.70
C ALA A 519 -29.83 -10.37 0.47
N GLU A 520 -28.68 -10.85 0.92
CA GLU A 520 -27.37 -10.23 0.79
C GLU A 520 -26.62 -10.62 -0.49
N LEU A 521 -26.98 -11.71 -1.19
CA LEU A 521 -26.34 -12.16 -2.43
C LEU A 521 -26.86 -11.37 -3.64
N ALA A 522 -26.76 -10.05 -3.56
CA ALA A 522 -27.13 -9.13 -4.63
C ALA A 522 -26.05 -9.05 -5.71
N TYR A 523 -26.45 -8.69 -6.92
CA TYR A 523 -25.54 -8.47 -8.04
C TYR A 523 -26.03 -7.36 -8.98
N ARG A 524 -25.09 -6.83 -9.77
CA ARG A 524 -25.35 -6.08 -11.00
C ARG A 524 -24.78 -6.85 -12.18
N LEU A 525 -25.64 -7.38 -13.05
CA LEU A 525 -25.26 -8.13 -14.23
C LEU A 525 -25.35 -7.22 -15.46
N ARG A 526 -24.19 -6.89 -16.06
CA ARG A 526 -24.13 -6.20 -17.35
C ARG A 526 -24.20 -7.21 -18.48
N ILE A 527 -25.10 -7.03 -19.45
CA ILE A 527 -25.17 -7.82 -20.68
C ILE A 527 -25.22 -6.86 -21.87
N GLY A 528 -24.34 -7.05 -22.85
CA GLY A 528 -24.32 -6.21 -24.05
C GLY A 528 -23.12 -6.44 -24.95
N ALA A 529 -22.93 -5.57 -25.95
CA ALA A 529 -21.70 -5.57 -26.74
C ALA A 529 -20.49 -5.13 -25.88
N PRO A 530 -19.25 -5.51 -26.25
CA PRO A 530 -18.03 -5.04 -25.61
C PRO A 530 -17.97 -3.51 -25.48
N GLN A 531 -17.74 -3.02 -24.27
CA GLN A 531 -17.49 -1.61 -23.96
C GLN A 531 -16.00 -1.38 -23.76
N ALA A 532 -15.27 -1.32 -24.87
CA ALA A 532 -13.83 -1.08 -24.88
C ALA A 532 -13.49 0.17 -24.04
N ASP A 533 -12.64 0.01 -23.02
CA ASP A 533 -12.23 1.09 -22.12
C ASP A 533 -10.91 0.73 -21.41
N PHE A 534 -10.42 1.63 -20.56
CA PHE A 534 -9.28 1.38 -19.69
C PHE A 534 -9.41 2.12 -18.35
N ALA A 535 -8.72 1.63 -17.33
CA ALA A 535 -8.38 2.39 -16.14
C ALA A 535 -6.85 2.48 -16.01
N LEU A 536 -6.36 3.42 -15.20
CA LEU A 536 -4.93 3.61 -14.97
C LEU A 536 -4.58 3.53 -13.48
N ARG A 537 -3.42 2.97 -13.18
CA ARG A 537 -2.75 3.08 -11.86
C ARG A 537 -1.35 3.65 -12.04
N ILE A 538 -0.93 4.56 -11.17
CA ILE A 538 0.44 5.09 -11.14
C ILE A 538 1.11 4.65 -9.85
N ALA A 539 2.26 3.98 -9.95
CA ALA A 539 3.04 3.56 -8.80
C ALA A 539 4.53 3.98 -8.92
N PRO A 540 5.17 4.41 -7.81
CA PRO A 540 4.58 4.61 -6.47
C PRO A 540 3.70 5.88 -6.39
N SER A 541 2.88 5.98 -5.34
CA SER A 541 2.05 7.17 -5.05
C SER A 541 2.85 8.29 -4.37
N SER A 542 3.96 7.96 -3.71
CA SER A 542 4.92 8.91 -3.16
C SER A 542 6.19 8.95 -4.01
N ILE A 543 6.40 10.07 -4.71
CA ILE A 543 7.53 10.28 -5.61
C ILE A 543 8.51 11.25 -4.94
N SER A 544 9.78 10.86 -4.93
CA SER A 544 10.87 11.66 -4.37
C SER A 544 11.88 11.99 -5.46
N VAL A 545 12.07 13.27 -5.73
CA VAL A 545 12.90 13.73 -6.85
C VAL A 545 13.59 15.03 -6.48
N ARG A 546 14.87 15.17 -6.84
CA ARG A 546 15.62 16.41 -6.62
C ARG A 546 15.15 17.50 -7.60
N PRO A 547 15.27 18.80 -7.27
CA PRO A 547 15.00 19.87 -8.22
C PRO A 547 15.83 19.70 -9.49
N GLY A 548 15.18 19.82 -10.65
CA GLY A 548 15.79 19.60 -11.98
C GLY A 548 16.16 18.15 -12.29
N ALA A 549 15.95 17.19 -11.38
CA ALA A 549 16.25 15.79 -11.62
C ALA A 549 15.06 15.04 -12.23
N THR A 550 15.34 13.82 -12.67
CA THR A 550 14.35 12.92 -13.30
C THR A 550 14.26 11.63 -12.52
N VAL A 551 13.04 11.12 -12.36
CA VAL A 551 12.74 9.88 -11.62
C VAL A 551 11.80 8.99 -12.46
N PRO A 552 12.03 7.66 -12.51
CA PRO A 552 11.12 6.75 -13.18
C PRO A 552 9.91 6.42 -12.32
N VAL A 553 8.76 6.26 -12.96
CA VAL A 553 7.48 5.84 -12.39
C VAL A 553 6.80 4.85 -13.33
N THR A 554 5.87 4.05 -12.82
CA THR A 554 5.17 3.02 -13.62
C THR A 554 3.71 3.40 -13.78
N ALA A 555 3.22 3.41 -15.01
CA ALA A 555 1.79 3.40 -15.30
C ALA A 555 1.35 1.98 -15.64
N TYR A 556 0.29 1.52 -14.99
CA TYR A 556 -0.41 0.27 -15.31
C TYR A 556 -1.71 0.61 -16.02
N ALA A 557 -1.94 -0.02 -17.17
CA ALA A 557 -3.16 0.06 -17.96
C ALA A 557 -4.02 -1.17 -17.72
N LEU A 558 -5.20 -0.94 -17.16
CA LEU A 558 -6.21 -1.97 -16.88
C LEU A 558 -7.23 -1.92 -18.00
N ARG A 559 -7.00 -2.74 -19.03
CA ARG A 559 -7.75 -2.75 -20.28
C ARG A 559 -9.05 -3.53 -20.12
N ARG A 560 -10.15 -3.01 -20.65
CA ARG A 560 -11.50 -3.59 -20.53
C ARG A 560 -12.05 -3.96 -21.89
N ASP A 561 -12.83 -5.05 -21.92
CA ASP A 561 -13.64 -5.49 -23.06
C ASP A 561 -12.88 -5.52 -24.40
N GLY A 562 -11.62 -5.94 -24.36
CA GLY A 562 -10.78 -6.11 -25.54
C GLY A 562 -10.05 -4.87 -26.03
N PHE A 563 -10.11 -3.74 -25.32
CA PHE A 563 -9.37 -2.54 -25.69
C PHE A 563 -7.85 -2.77 -25.65
N SER A 564 -7.21 -2.85 -26.81
CA SER A 564 -5.75 -3.02 -26.93
C SER A 564 -5.04 -1.77 -27.45
N GLY A 565 -5.74 -0.64 -27.61
CA GLY A 565 -5.21 0.57 -28.21
C GLY A 565 -4.12 1.26 -27.36
N GLU A 566 -3.43 2.20 -27.97
CA GLU A 566 -2.46 3.04 -27.28
C GLU A 566 -3.13 3.96 -26.25
N ILE A 567 -2.44 4.26 -25.14
CA ILE A 567 -2.87 5.25 -24.16
C ILE A 567 -1.76 6.31 -24.02
N SER A 568 -2.06 7.56 -24.38
CA SER A 568 -1.18 8.71 -24.16
C SER A 568 -1.39 9.27 -22.76
N LEU A 569 -0.32 9.57 -22.03
CA LEU A 569 -0.35 10.10 -20.66
C LEU A 569 0.04 11.57 -20.65
N SER A 570 -0.66 12.38 -19.86
CA SER A 570 -0.33 13.80 -19.66
C SER A 570 -0.62 14.25 -18.24
N LEU A 571 0.09 15.28 -17.79
CA LEU A 571 -0.23 15.97 -16.55
C LEU A 571 -1.54 16.76 -16.71
N LYS A 572 -2.36 16.75 -15.67
CA LYS A 572 -3.60 17.52 -15.56
C LYS A 572 -3.45 18.52 -14.42
N ASP A 573 -3.72 19.79 -14.69
CA ASP A 573 -3.70 20.88 -13.71
C ASP A 573 -2.41 20.95 -12.87
N ALA A 574 -1.24 20.64 -13.47
CA ALA A 574 0.01 20.52 -12.72
C ALA A 574 0.46 21.89 -12.14
N PRO A 575 0.76 21.98 -10.83
CA PRO A 575 1.09 23.26 -10.17
C PRO A 575 2.43 23.90 -10.54
N SER A 576 3.24 23.31 -11.42
CA SER A 576 4.58 23.79 -11.80
C SER A 576 5.11 23.06 -13.04
N ASP A 577 6.28 23.46 -13.56
CA ASP A 577 6.93 22.98 -14.80
C ASP A 577 7.42 21.51 -14.78
N PHE A 578 6.68 20.61 -14.14
CA PHE A 578 6.90 19.17 -14.25
C PHE A 578 6.71 18.71 -15.69
N THR A 579 7.59 17.82 -16.15
CA THR A 579 7.50 17.25 -17.49
C THR A 579 7.52 15.73 -17.46
N LEU A 580 6.77 15.12 -18.38
CA LEU A 580 6.76 13.68 -18.57
C LEU A 580 7.58 13.31 -19.81
N SER A 581 8.37 12.25 -19.73
CA SER A 581 9.03 11.63 -20.89
C SER A 581 8.69 10.16 -20.97
N GLY A 582 8.49 9.64 -22.18
CA GLY A 582 7.98 8.29 -22.39
C GLY A 582 6.52 8.09 -21.95
N ALA A 583 5.73 9.16 -21.92
CA ALA A 583 4.36 9.19 -21.37
C ALA A 583 3.33 8.53 -22.30
N ARG A 584 3.55 7.27 -22.68
CA ARG A 584 2.75 6.51 -23.64
C ARG A 584 2.79 5.03 -23.29
N VAL A 585 1.63 4.42 -23.10
CA VAL A 585 1.47 2.97 -22.98
C VAL A 585 1.22 2.43 -24.41
N PRO A 586 2.14 1.64 -24.99
CA PRO A 586 1.97 1.12 -26.34
C PRO A 586 0.75 0.19 -26.45
N PRO A 587 0.24 -0.04 -27.68
CA PRO A 587 -0.82 -1.00 -27.91
C PRO A 587 -0.50 -2.39 -27.32
N GLY A 588 -1.50 -3.01 -26.69
CA GLY A 588 -1.42 -4.35 -26.09
C GLY A 588 -0.51 -4.46 -24.85
N GLN A 589 0.14 -3.37 -24.40
CA GLN A 589 0.92 -3.36 -23.17
C GLN A 589 0.04 -2.95 -21.98
N ASP A 590 0.18 -3.66 -20.87
CA ASP A 590 -0.55 -3.42 -19.62
C ASP A 590 0.24 -2.57 -18.63
N LYS A 591 1.51 -2.28 -18.93
CA LYS A 591 2.31 -1.34 -18.14
C LYS A 591 3.40 -0.68 -18.97
N VAL A 592 3.82 0.50 -18.54
CA VAL A 592 4.99 1.20 -19.06
C VAL A 592 5.70 1.94 -17.93
N ARG A 593 7.03 1.95 -17.96
CA ARG A 593 7.82 2.86 -17.14
C ARG A 593 8.06 4.14 -17.93
N PHE A 594 7.73 5.27 -17.34
CA PHE A 594 7.97 6.60 -17.88
C PHE A 594 8.69 7.43 -16.83
N THR A 595 9.11 8.64 -17.15
CA THR A 595 9.83 9.48 -16.19
C THR A 595 9.16 10.82 -15.97
N ILE A 596 9.25 11.30 -14.73
CA ILE A 596 8.86 12.64 -14.33
C ILE A 596 10.13 13.44 -14.06
N THR A 597 10.25 14.60 -14.69
CA THR A 597 11.32 15.57 -14.41
C THR A 597 10.74 16.70 -13.57
N ALA A 598 11.38 16.98 -12.44
CA ALA A 598 10.99 18.04 -11.53
C ALA A 598 11.44 19.43 -12.02
N PRO A 599 10.72 20.51 -11.67
CA PRO A 599 11.20 21.87 -11.89
C PRO A 599 12.53 22.12 -11.17
N SER A 600 13.29 23.12 -11.60
CA SER A 600 14.56 23.50 -10.98
C SER A 600 14.39 24.17 -9.60
N SER A 601 13.19 24.68 -9.30
CA SER A 601 12.83 25.19 -7.97
C SER A 601 12.36 24.06 -7.06
N SER A 602 12.69 24.16 -5.78
CA SER A 602 12.18 23.26 -4.74
C SER A 602 10.96 23.85 -4.05
N SER A 603 10.02 22.99 -3.65
CA SER A 603 8.94 23.32 -2.71
C SER A 603 9.22 22.66 -1.35
N ASP A 604 8.90 23.38 -0.28
CA ASP A 604 8.94 22.88 1.10
C ASP A 604 7.72 22.03 1.46
N ALA A 605 6.68 21.97 0.63
CA ALA A 605 5.57 21.04 0.80
C ALA A 605 5.51 20.07 -0.39
N PRO A 606 5.08 18.81 -0.18
CA PRO A 606 4.73 17.91 -1.26
C PRO A 606 3.72 18.55 -2.23
N VAL A 607 3.91 18.29 -3.52
CA VAL A 607 3.04 18.76 -4.59
C VAL A 607 2.19 17.59 -5.08
N ALA A 608 0.87 17.75 -5.04
CA ALA A 608 -0.05 16.79 -5.62
C ALA A 608 -0.01 16.87 -7.16
N LEU A 609 0.23 15.75 -7.84
CA LEU A 609 0.13 15.64 -9.28
C LEU A 609 -1.10 14.82 -9.69
N ARG A 610 -1.64 15.14 -10.87
CA ARG A 610 -2.71 14.36 -11.50
C ARG A 610 -2.26 13.97 -12.90
N ILE A 611 -2.41 12.69 -13.24
CA ILE A 611 -2.07 12.15 -14.56
C ILE A 611 -3.35 11.68 -15.24
N GLU A 612 -3.58 12.14 -16.46
CA GLU A 612 -4.69 11.74 -17.31
C GLU A 612 -4.19 10.87 -18.46
N GLY A 613 -4.86 9.75 -18.70
CA GLY A 613 -4.71 8.93 -19.88
C GLY A 613 -5.72 9.29 -20.94
N ARG A 614 -5.29 9.27 -22.20
CA ARG A 614 -6.10 9.54 -23.39
C ARG A 614 -5.94 8.42 -24.40
N ALA A 615 -7.04 7.90 -24.91
CA ALA A 615 -7.04 6.91 -25.98
C ALA A 615 -8.15 7.19 -26.99
N ILE A 616 -7.94 6.78 -28.23
CA ILE A 616 -9.01 6.76 -29.23
C ILE A 616 -9.69 5.39 -29.18
N ILE A 617 -10.97 5.38 -28.85
CA ILE A 617 -11.81 4.18 -28.78
C ILE A 617 -13.00 4.40 -29.70
N GLN A 618 -13.16 3.51 -30.70
CA GLN A 618 -14.23 3.60 -31.69
C GLN A 618 -14.35 5.01 -32.34
N GLY A 619 -13.20 5.64 -32.62
CA GLY A 619 -13.13 6.97 -33.23
C GLY A 619 -13.37 8.16 -32.28
N ARG A 620 -13.60 7.92 -30.98
CA ARG A 620 -13.79 8.95 -29.96
C ARG A 620 -12.62 9.02 -29.00
N GLU A 621 -12.24 10.21 -28.55
CA GLU A 621 -11.25 10.37 -27.49
C GLU A 621 -11.89 10.09 -26.12
N ILE A 622 -11.35 9.10 -25.41
CA ILE A 622 -11.72 8.74 -24.05
C ILE A 622 -10.61 9.19 -23.10
N ARG A 623 -11.02 9.81 -21.99
CA ARG A 623 -10.12 10.34 -20.96
C ARG A 623 -10.37 9.65 -19.63
N ARG A 624 -9.29 9.26 -18.95
CA ARG A 624 -9.33 8.57 -17.67
C ARG A 624 -8.28 9.15 -16.75
N LEU A 625 -8.69 9.64 -15.59
CA LEU A 625 -7.76 10.04 -14.55
C LEU A 625 -7.11 8.79 -13.96
N ALA A 626 -5.79 8.81 -13.83
CA ALA A 626 -5.06 7.72 -13.20
C ALA A 626 -5.22 7.76 -11.68
N VAL A 627 -5.43 6.59 -11.08
CA VAL A 627 -5.52 6.42 -9.63
C VAL A 627 -4.10 6.17 -9.09
N PRO A 628 -3.59 6.98 -8.15
CA PRO A 628 -2.31 6.71 -7.49
C PRO A 628 -2.37 5.36 -6.77
N ALA A 629 -1.25 4.63 -6.71
CA ALA A 629 -1.22 3.33 -6.06
C ALA A 629 0.17 2.96 -5.52
N GLU A 630 0.19 2.09 -4.51
CA GLU A 630 1.37 1.34 -4.10
C GLU A 630 1.32 -0.05 -4.72
N ASP A 631 2.48 -0.55 -5.16
CA ASP A 631 2.65 -1.93 -5.61
C ASP A 631 3.14 -2.77 -4.43
N MET A 632 2.17 -3.30 -3.67
CA MET A 632 2.39 -3.95 -2.37
C MET A 632 2.55 -5.46 -2.52
N MET A 633 3.49 -6.04 -1.78
CA MET A 633 3.70 -7.49 -1.74
C MET A 633 2.93 -8.14 -0.58
N GLN A 634 2.22 -9.21 -0.86
CA GLN A 634 1.59 -10.12 0.09
C GLN A 634 2.42 -11.42 0.18
N ALA A 635 2.79 -11.81 1.40
CA ALA A 635 3.36 -13.12 1.71
C ALA A 635 4.46 -13.59 0.73
N PHE A 636 5.53 -12.81 0.64
CA PHE A 636 6.76 -13.08 -0.13
C PHE A 636 6.66 -13.08 -1.67
N ALA A 637 5.46 -13.09 -2.28
CA ALA A 637 5.36 -13.29 -3.73
C ALA A 637 4.25 -12.50 -4.44
N TYR A 638 3.04 -12.48 -3.91
CA TYR A 638 1.89 -11.88 -4.61
C TYR A 638 1.97 -10.36 -4.58
N ARG A 639 1.61 -9.69 -5.67
CA ARG A 639 1.70 -8.23 -5.76
C ARG A 639 0.36 -7.62 -6.15
N HIS A 640 0.00 -6.55 -5.45
CA HIS A 640 -1.29 -5.89 -5.56
C HIS A 640 -1.11 -4.39 -5.77
N LEU A 641 -1.90 -3.83 -6.69
CA LEU A 641 -1.97 -2.39 -6.88
C LEU A 641 -2.99 -1.81 -5.89
N VAL A 642 -2.50 -1.36 -4.73
CA VAL A 642 -3.33 -0.80 -3.66
C VAL A 642 -3.51 0.70 -3.91
N PRO A 643 -4.75 1.19 -4.12
CA PRO A 643 -5.00 2.60 -4.38
C PRO A 643 -4.55 3.51 -3.22
N ALA A 644 -4.09 4.70 -3.58
CA ALA A 644 -3.82 5.82 -2.68
C ALA A 644 -4.65 7.04 -3.10
N LYS A 645 -4.97 7.92 -2.14
CA LYS A 645 -5.79 9.12 -2.34
C LYS A 645 -5.08 10.17 -3.20
N GLU A 646 -3.77 10.31 -3.05
CA GLU A 646 -2.99 11.35 -3.70
C GLU A 646 -1.67 10.82 -4.30
N LEU A 647 -1.30 11.35 -5.46
CA LEU A 647 0.03 11.20 -6.05
C LEU A 647 0.87 12.39 -5.62
N GLN A 648 1.77 12.19 -4.66
CA GLN A 648 2.54 13.26 -4.02
C GLN A 648 3.98 13.25 -4.53
N VAL A 649 4.49 14.43 -4.88
CA VAL A 649 5.89 14.62 -5.27
C VAL A 649 6.58 15.54 -4.27
N ALA A 650 7.68 15.09 -3.67
CA ALA A 650 8.51 15.93 -2.81
C ALA A 650 9.93 16.09 -3.34
N SER A 651 10.49 17.26 -3.03
CA SER A 651 11.91 17.53 -3.19
C SER A 651 12.72 16.65 -2.23
N ALA A 652 13.59 15.79 -2.78
CA ALA A 652 14.54 15.00 -1.99
C ALA A 652 15.87 15.75 -1.80
N GLY A 653 16.57 15.50 -0.68
CA GLY A 653 17.90 16.06 -0.41
C GLY A 653 19.03 15.30 -1.12
N LEU A 654 20.27 15.80 -1.01
CA LEU A 654 21.47 15.05 -1.38
C LEU A 654 21.78 13.99 -0.32
N PRO A 655 22.18 12.75 -0.68
CA PRO A 655 22.65 11.78 0.29
C PRO A 655 23.83 12.33 1.12
N PRO A 656 24.00 11.92 2.39
CA PRO A 656 24.97 12.51 3.34
C PRO A 656 26.42 12.61 2.83
N MET A 657 26.84 11.71 1.93
CA MET A 657 28.20 11.67 1.40
C MET A 657 28.45 12.67 0.24
N MET A 658 27.41 13.21 -0.37
CA MET A 658 27.50 14.29 -1.37
C MET A 658 27.54 15.69 -0.75
N GLY A 659 27.12 15.82 0.53
CA GLY A 659 27.10 17.10 1.26
C GLY A 659 28.47 17.76 1.40
N ARG A 660 29.57 16.98 1.41
CA ARG A 660 30.94 17.52 1.42
C ARG A 660 31.39 18.14 0.09
N PHE A 661 30.65 17.94 -1.00
CA PHE A 661 30.92 18.50 -2.33
C PHE A 661 29.76 19.40 -2.83
N ALA A 662 28.89 19.85 -1.92
CA ALA A 662 27.59 20.49 -2.19
C ALA A 662 27.62 21.86 -2.90
N GLY A 663 28.77 22.33 -3.36
CA GLY A 663 28.87 23.62 -4.04
C GLY A 663 28.37 23.63 -5.49
N LYS A 664 28.14 22.47 -6.15
CA LYS A 664 27.90 22.42 -7.61
C LYS A 664 27.06 21.21 -8.08
N ALA A 665 25.91 20.94 -7.48
CA ALA A 665 24.96 20.02 -8.13
C ALA A 665 24.36 20.71 -9.37
N PRO A 666 24.31 20.08 -10.54
CA PRO A 666 23.79 20.73 -11.75
C PRO A 666 22.32 21.07 -11.57
N THR A 667 21.98 22.34 -11.83
CA THR A 667 20.62 22.91 -11.72
C THR A 667 19.76 22.66 -12.97
N SER A 668 20.31 22.01 -14.00
CA SER A 668 19.63 21.69 -15.25
C SER A 668 19.43 20.19 -15.41
N SER A 669 18.29 19.80 -15.98
CA SER A 669 17.94 18.42 -16.27
C SER A 669 18.69 17.89 -17.48
N PRO A 670 19.08 16.59 -17.50
CA PRO A 670 19.48 15.94 -18.74
C PRO A 670 18.34 16.05 -19.76
N ARG A 671 18.66 16.26 -21.04
CA ARG A 671 17.67 16.36 -22.12
C ARG A 671 18.01 15.38 -23.22
N ILE A 672 17.00 14.70 -23.76
CA ILE A 672 17.21 13.94 -24.98
C ILE A 672 17.20 14.90 -26.16
N LEU A 673 18.24 14.85 -27.00
CA LEU A 673 18.44 15.71 -28.16
C LEU A 673 18.05 15.02 -29.47
N SER A 674 17.91 13.69 -29.46
CA SER A 674 17.40 12.91 -30.59
C SER A 674 15.88 12.96 -30.68
N SER A 675 15.35 12.78 -31.90
CA SER A 675 13.93 12.54 -32.11
C SER A 675 13.49 11.20 -31.49
N MET A 676 12.23 11.16 -31.05
CA MET A 676 11.59 9.97 -30.48
C MET A 676 10.38 9.55 -31.33
N PRO A 677 10.03 8.25 -31.38
CA PRO A 677 10.77 7.13 -30.79
C PRO A 677 12.04 6.80 -31.57
N VAL A 678 13.04 6.24 -30.88
CA VAL A 678 14.26 5.73 -31.49
C VAL A 678 13.94 4.42 -32.22
N ARG A 679 14.19 4.39 -33.52
CA ARG A 679 13.96 3.21 -34.36
C ARG A 679 15.22 2.34 -34.40
N ILE A 680 15.13 1.12 -33.89
CA ILE A 680 16.26 0.19 -33.81
C ILE A 680 15.98 -1.01 -34.73
N PRO A 681 16.75 -1.21 -35.81
CA PRO A 681 16.58 -2.38 -36.67
C PRO A 681 16.90 -3.68 -35.94
N VAL A 682 16.17 -4.76 -36.23
CA VAL A 682 16.48 -6.09 -35.66
C VAL A 682 17.90 -6.54 -36.04
N GLY A 683 18.73 -6.81 -35.04
CA GLY A 683 20.16 -7.15 -35.21
C GLY A 683 21.07 -5.95 -35.47
N GLY A 684 20.49 -4.74 -35.60
CA GLY A 684 21.18 -3.49 -35.87
C GLY A 684 21.28 -2.58 -34.65
N THR A 685 21.67 -1.33 -34.92
CA THR A 685 21.98 -0.33 -33.89
C THR A 685 21.32 1.01 -34.19
N ALA A 686 21.11 1.82 -33.16
CA ALA A 686 20.63 3.19 -33.29
C ALA A 686 21.29 4.11 -32.24
N SER A 687 21.53 5.36 -32.60
CA SER A 687 22.15 6.35 -31.72
C SER A 687 21.12 7.30 -31.09
N VAL A 688 21.32 7.59 -29.81
CA VAL A 688 20.56 8.59 -29.04
C VAL A 688 21.53 9.60 -28.45
N ARG A 689 21.34 10.89 -28.74
CA ARG A 689 22.13 11.97 -28.16
C ARG A 689 21.42 12.52 -26.93
N VAL A 690 22.17 12.64 -25.84
CA VAL A 690 21.70 13.15 -24.56
C VAL A 690 22.56 14.36 -24.19
N GLY A 691 21.92 15.51 -24.02
CA GLY A 691 22.55 16.71 -23.47
C GLY A 691 22.66 16.57 -21.96
N MET A 692 23.87 16.77 -21.44
CA MET A 692 24.15 16.75 -20.00
C MET A 692 24.61 18.15 -19.56
N PRO A 693 24.26 18.61 -18.35
CA PRO A 693 24.81 19.84 -17.80
C PRO A 693 26.34 19.78 -17.75
N THR A 694 27.02 20.81 -18.25
CA THR A 694 28.47 20.86 -18.48
C THR A 694 29.34 20.99 -17.23
N THR A 695 28.76 20.96 -16.02
CA THR A 695 29.50 21.16 -14.78
C THR A 695 29.54 19.92 -13.87
N THR A 696 30.74 19.33 -13.80
CA THR A 696 31.28 18.61 -12.62
C THR A 696 30.80 17.18 -12.36
N PHE A 697 31.13 16.24 -13.24
CA PHE A 697 31.33 14.85 -12.82
C PHE A 697 32.83 14.55 -12.75
N PHE A 698 33.38 14.44 -11.55
CA PHE A 698 34.73 13.90 -11.33
C PHE A 698 34.65 12.36 -11.44
N GLY A 699 34.92 11.81 -12.62
CA GLY A 699 34.93 10.37 -12.89
C GLY A 699 34.38 10.01 -14.27
N SER A 700 34.55 8.75 -14.68
CA SER A 700 33.88 8.21 -15.86
C SER A 700 32.40 7.95 -15.56
N LEU A 701 31.52 8.52 -16.38
CA LEU A 701 30.08 8.26 -16.34
C LEU A 701 29.82 6.90 -16.98
N GLU A 702 29.12 6.03 -16.26
CA GLU A 702 28.67 4.74 -16.76
C GLU A 702 27.14 4.73 -16.86
N LEU A 703 26.62 4.47 -18.05
CA LEU A 703 25.18 4.44 -18.35
C LEU A 703 24.71 3.00 -18.45
N GLU A 704 23.59 2.69 -17.80
CA GLU A 704 22.98 1.36 -17.84
C GLU A 704 21.47 1.40 -18.00
N LEU A 705 20.94 0.39 -18.68
CA LEU A 705 19.50 0.16 -18.74
C LEU A 705 19.01 -0.42 -17.42
N ASN A 706 18.06 0.27 -16.80
CA ASN A 706 17.35 -0.18 -15.62
C ASN A 706 16.11 -0.97 -16.05
N GLU A 707 16.11 -2.28 -15.77
CA GLU A 707 15.05 -3.22 -16.22
C GLU A 707 14.80 -3.16 -17.74
N ALA A 708 15.87 -3.38 -18.51
CA ALA A 708 15.82 -3.38 -19.96
C ALA A 708 14.75 -4.34 -20.51
N PRO A 709 13.95 -3.92 -21.49
CA PRO A 709 13.15 -4.83 -22.29
C PRO A 709 14.02 -5.93 -22.91
N SER A 710 13.47 -7.13 -23.06
CA SER A 710 14.21 -8.25 -23.65
C SER A 710 14.73 -7.88 -25.04
N GLY A 711 16.02 -8.17 -25.27
CA GLY A 711 16.69 -8.00 -26.56
C GLY A 711 17.24 -6.61 -26.86
N ILE A 712 17.22 -5.66 -25.91
CA ILE A 712 17.80 -4.32 -26.10
C ILE A 712 18.93 -4.09 -25.10
N VAL A 713 20.08 -3.66 -25.60
CA VAL A 713 21.26 -3.34 -24.78
C VAL A 713 21.88 -2.01 -25.18
N ILE A 714 22.60 -1.37 -24.26
CA ILE A 714 23.54 -0.30 -24.60
C ILE A 714 24.82 -0.98 -25.11
N GLU A 715 25.16 -0.78 -26.38
CA GLU A 715 26.36 -1.35 -26.98
C GLU A 715 27.60 -0.52 -26.66
N LYS A 716 27.49 0.80 -26.79
CA LYS A 716 28.56 1.74 -26.43
C LYS A 716 28.02 3.12 -26.08
N THR A 717 28.83 3.85 -25.34
CA THR A 717 28.60 5.25 -24.99
C THR A 717 29.83 6.07 -25.36
N SER A 718 29.64 7.19 -26.05
CA SER A 718 30.72 8.08 -26.47
C SER A 718 30.42 9.54 -26.11
N ALA A 719 31.46 10.32 -25.83
CA ALA A 719 31.31 11.76 -25.66
C ALA A 719 30.89 12.40 -27.00
N ALA A 720 29.92 13.32 -26.95
CA ALA A 720 29.40 14.01 -28.13
C ALA A 720 29.11 15.48 -27.80
N GLY A 721 30.08 16.37 -28.03
CA GLY A 721 29.95 17.80 -27.73
C GLY A 721 29.67 18.07 -26.24
N MET A 722 28.60 18.81 -25.93
CA MET A 722 28.12 19.05 -24.55
C MET A 722 27.26 17.89 -23.99
N GLY A 723 27.42 16.67 -24.50
CA GLY A 723 26.55 15.53 -24.16
C GLY A 723 27.20 14.17 -24.36
N THR A 724 26.37 13.13 -24.32
CA THR A 724 26.74 11.73 -24.52
C THR A 724 25.89 11.13 -25.63
N GLU A 725 26.52 10.43 -26.55
CA GLU A 725 25.85 9.56 -27.52
C GLU A 725 25.76 8.13 -26.95
N ILE A 726 24.56 7.57 -26.95
CA ILE A 726 24.24 6.22 -26.52
C ILE A 726 23.90 5.41 -27.76
N VAL A 727 24.68 4.38 -28.07
CA VAL A 727 24.39 3.44 -29.14
C VAL A 727 23.65 2.25 -28.54
N LEU A 728 22.41 2.07 -28.97
CA LEU A 728 21.53 0.98 -28.59
C LEU A 728 21.62 -0.12 -29.65
N ARG A 729 21.61 -1.38 -29.23
CA ARG A 729 21.58 -2.55 -30.11
C ARG A 729 20.38 -3.43 -29.79
N ALA A 730 19.68 -3.85 -30.84
CA ALA A 730 18.65 -4.88 -30.76
C ALA A 730 19.24 -6.24 -31.13
N ASP A 731 19.27 -7.19 -30.21
CA ASP A 731 19.74 -8.55 -30.47
C ASP A 731 18.64 -9.46 -31.05
N ALA A 732 18.94 -10.75 -31.21
CA ALA A 732 18.01 -11.72 -31.80
C ALA A 732 16.73 -11.98 -30.97
N LYS A 733 16.68 -11.56 -29.70
CA LYS A 733 15.50 -11.66 -28.83
C LYS A 733 14.55 -10.48 -29.01
N ALA A 734 14.99 -9.39 -29.63
CA ALA A 734 14.14 -8.24 -29.93
C ALA A 734 13.12 -8.62 -31.02
N LYS A 735 11.86 -8.24 -30.83
CA LYS A 735 10.78 -8.58 -31.77
C LYS A 735 10.42 -7.36 -32.63
N PRO A 736 10.27 -7.51 -33.97
CA PRO A 736 9.70 -6.45 -34.81
C PRO A 736 8.37 -5.94 -34.24
N GLY A 737 8.20 -4.62 -34.23
CA GLY A 737 7.01 -3.95 -33.66
C GLY A 737 7.02 -3.82 -32.13
N GLN A 738 8.04 -4.33 -31.44
CA GLN A 738 8.20 -4.10 -30.01
C GLN A 738 8.42 -2.62 -29.74
N GLN A 739 7.61 -2.04 -28.86
CA GLN A 739 7.63 -0.63 -28.49
C GLN A 739 7.65 -0.49 -26.96
N GLY A 740 8.16 0.63 -26.47
CA GLY A 740 8.18 0.96 -25.05
C GLY A 740 9.16 2.08 -24.73
N ASN A 741 9.66 2.09 -23.49
CA ASN A 741 10.67 3.03 -23.05
C ASN A 741 11.89 2.32 -22.47
N LEU A 742 13.04 2.94 -22.65
CA LEU A 742 14.29 2.59 -21.99
C LEU A 742 14.54 3.57 -20.85
N ILE A 743 14.68 3.05 -19.64
CA ILE A 743 15.08 3.82 -18.46
C ILE A 743 16.58 3.70 -18.31
N VAL A 744 17.31 4.80 -18.46
CA VAL A 744 18.77 4.83 -18.36
C VAL A 744 19.17 5.41 -17.02
N SER A 745 19.85 4.61 -16.21
CA SER A 745 20.52 5.03 -14.98
C SER A 745 21.92 5.53 -15.30
N VAL A 746 22.30 6.64 -14.68
CA VAL A 746 23.63 7.23 -14.77
C VAL A 746 24.36 6.91 -13.48
N SER A 747 25.48 6.24 -13.56
CA SER A 747 26.31 5.89 -12.41
C SER A 747 27.72 6.47 -12.54
N VAL A 748 28.34 6.74 -11.40
CA VAL A 748 29.74 7.20 -11.35
C VAL A 748 30.58 6.11 -10.69
N ASN A 749 31.70 5.79 -11.33
CA ASN A 749 32.72 4.93 -10.76
C ASN A 749 33.84 5.80 -10.17
N PRO A 750 34.03 5.84 -8.84
CA PRO A 750 35.11 6.60 -8.23
C PRO A 750 36.44 5.85 -8.44
N LYS A 751 36.99 5.88 -9.65
CA LYS A 751 38.38 5.48 -9.93
C LYS A 751 39.16 6.69 -10.42
N GLY A 752 40.07 7.17 -9.56
CA GLY A 752 41.12 8.12 -9.93
C GLY A 752 41.31 9.26 -8.91
N GLN A 753 42.40 9.17 -8.13
CA GLN A 753 43.13 10.21 -7.36
C GLN A 753 43.24 10.08 -5.83
N PHE A 754 42.46 9.22 -5.16
CA PHE A 754 42.63 8.98 -3.71
C PHE A 754 42.94 7.52 -3.34
N ALA A 755 43.71 6.81 -4.18
CA ALA A 755 44.34 5.55 -3.77
C ALA A 755 45.55 5.84 -2.87
N GLY A 756 45.30 6.42 -1.69
CA GLY A 756 46.25 6.35 -0.59
C GLY A 756 46.47 4.89 -0.23
N LYS A 757 47.73 4.49 -0.02
CA LYS A 757 48.15 3.13 0.34
C LYS A 757 47.44 2.67 1.62
N GLY A 758 46.30 1.99 1.47
CA GLY A 758 45.54 1.36 2.55
C GLY A 758 44.60 0.31 1.94
N LYS A 759 44.54 -0.87 2.56
CA LYS A 759 43.82 -2.06 2.04
C LYS A 759 42.41 -1.71 1.57
N GLY A 760 42.13 -1.99 0.30
CA GLY A 760 40.96 -1.52 -0.43
C GLY A 760 39.64 -2.09 0.05
N MET A 761 38.70 -1.20 0.40
CA MET A 761 37.29 -1.42 0.10
C MET A 761 37.04 -0.90 -1.32
N ALA A 762 36.61 -1.77 -2.24
CA ALA A 762 36.06 -1.32 -3.51
C ALA A 762 34.85 -0.42 -3.21
N MET A 763 34.93 0.88 -3.51
CA MET A 763 33.76 1.75 -3.42
C MET A 763 32.71 1.23 -4.39
N LEU A 764 31.53 0.91 -3.85
CA LEU A 764 30.36 0.47 -4.60
C LEU A 764 29.96 1.54 -5.63
N ARG A 765 29.66 1.09 -6.85
CA ARG A 765 29.07 1.89 -7.93
C ARG A 765 27.80 2.58 -7.46
N ARG A 766 27.63 3.87 -7.78
CA ARG A 766 26.49 4.68 -7.31
C ARG A 766 25.68 5.24 -8.45
N ASN A 767 24.37 5.03 -8.41
CA ASN A 767 23.42 5.70 -9.30
C ASN A 767 23.28 7.16 -8.86
N VAL A 768 23.58 8.10 -9.74
CA VAL A 768 23.61 9.54 -9.47
C VAL A 768 22.48 10.31 -10.15
N ALA A 769 21.92 9.77 -11.24
CA ALA A 769 20.82 10.38 -11.98
C ALA A 769 20.09 9.34 -12.83
N THR A 770 18.84 9.63 -13.19
CA THR A 770 18.12 8.93 -14.27
C THR A 770 17.93 9.90 -15.43
N LEU A 771 18.04 9.41 -16.65
CA LEU A 771 17.72 10.20 -17.85
C LEU A 771 16.21 10.26 -18.09
N PRO A 772 15.70 11.28 -18.80
CA PRO A 772 14.35 11.20 -19.37
C PRO A 772 14.17 9.92 -20.18
N ALA A 773 13.02 9.28 -20.04
CA ALA A 773 12.74 7.99 -20.69
C ALA A 773 12.93 8.10 -22.21
N ILE A 774 13.66 7.15 -22.77
CA ILE A 774 13.92 7.07 -24.22
C ILE A 774 12.90 6.12 -24.83
N SER A 775 11.92 6.65 -25.54
CA SER A 775 10.95 5.82 -26.27
C SER A 775 11.62 5.12 -27.45
N PHE A 776 11.30 3.85 -27.69
CA PHE A 776 11.88 3.06 -28.78
C PHE A 776 10.83 2.29 -29.56
N GLU A 777 11.19 1.91 -30.79
CA GLU A 777 10.47 0.99 -31.65
C GLU A 777 11.48 0.06 -32.34
N ILE A 778 11.26 -1.25 -32.24
CA ILE A 778 12.04 -2.23 -33.01
C ILE A 778 11.44 -2.32 -34.42
N VAL A 779 12.22 -1.92 -35.42
CA VAL A 779 11.80 -1.95 -36.82
C VAL A 779 12.33 -3.18 -37.52
N GLY A 780 11.66 -3.57 -38.62
CA GLY A 780 12.17 -4.62 -39.52
C GLY A 780 13.58 -4.30 -40.01
N LYS A 781 14.26 -5.34 -40.53
CA LYS A 781 15.61 -5.21 -41.09
C LYS A 781 15.68 -4.22 -42.24
#